data_AF-F4WDF0-F1
#
_entry.id   AF-F4WDF0-F1
#
_cell.length_a   1.000
_cell.length_b   1.000
_cell.length_c   1.000
_cell.angle_alpha   90.00
_cell.angle_beta   90.00
_cell.angle_gamma   90.00
#
_symmetry.space_group_name_H-M   'P 1'
#
loop_
_entity.id
_entity.type
_entity.pdbx_description
1 polymer ?
#
loop_
_entity_poly.entity_id
_entity_poly.type
_entity_poly.pdbx_seq_one_letter_code
_entity_poly.pdbx_strand_id
1 'polypeptide(L)'
;MRSCFIPVIVVLILTEVPDRSDSISHNIVKGWAHKLGFELSQLGKFVTKVEKFKDGYKTADITPRDGNALVHEIAKDIKTMMESKISAIRRIMDVAEMSALSSPDVDPPKSFEFIDAKNNSINLEYSPHFGGDVNLNMSAVHVPTNVYDRASNVIRAIKWSEELDRTFINNYEHDPSLSWQYFGSATGFMRQYPATNWFVESVDLFDCRTRSWYIEAATSPKDILILMDTSGSMTGIRREIAKHVINNILDTLGNNDFVNIITFSNETKEVVSCFDGTLVQANLANVRELKRAISNLNTERIANFSLALTTAFELLETFRNEREGARCNQAIMLITDGVPYNYKDIFEAYNWKDNPDEPLKADMPVRVFTYLIGREVADVREVQWMACANRGYYVHLCTPAEVREEVLKYVPVMARPLVLGRTDHPTIWTPVYADVTDPKMTDWLWEQRENDEQKNRFLLYQRNKKFLNSEEQDRRYVSNQKWRYDQIDQTKELQEYKLMTSVSMPVFDRRDNATMIANLLGVAGTDVPIDEIEKFMIPHMLGVNGYAFIVTNNGFILIHPDLRPVFQGILKPAYNSVDMAEVELMDHDTGPRDFDEGIKMLRNNVVNQMNGSATLYTKYHYDDMKRVGRVKRKYDYAGIMDTPFTVVVSLPEHDHTGNYRVHATEEIHRSHAKALTLITYVKFERIELLHPHWLYCKYHYEGEHRFNSSESQLLHFLERTRLPGWKWIDMKQRSKPPEHSATSSNHSSNPKPYKAENKNSYFCDRNLLLSLVYDAKVTEWFAQQIPPNPSNKESGKQFKQRFGVVLAFMATHNGLTRWQDFLRVDENMSLSENHFSKLYPRAIDEVWYKRAVEQYYINEDSFVFSVPLEDEGANNSTLVTASRAVFIENAKGKAPAMVVGFQFQHTALQTLFQNITFNCDGNCHKHCGDEVWACYLIDNNGYIIAAEDETDAGKFFGDVRGPIMSSLVKDGVFEKIRIFDYQAVCFKSSQTNNAGNILLTPWKHLQTALSWMIGHAAWAWARTGILDYENAEAYNYVSDDESAVHSDDHESEEKLPPITDKDDRLNFDENILINRTRPEVCDQEIYLYLRNASFDSYDMDIDCEHRWYMVQSVAYSNMLLVVVNTNCGDTTSPILSVKPEEVIYENNTLVCQKALTGLKRKRPQSCIRSNPRESDIKDQCGLATSAKTNLFLLMLLLICVLAEKNTFLLG
;
A
#
# COMPACT_ATOMS: atom_id res chain seq x y z
N MET A 1 95.99 -1.82 27.74
CA MET A 1 96.98 -2.87 28.09
C MET A 1 96.42 -4.22 27.64
N ARG A 2 97.28 -5.12 27.09
CA ARG A 2 97.26 -6.61 27.14
C ARG A 2 95.93 -7.30 27.53
N SER A 3 95.36 -8.30 26.82
CA SER A 3 95.90 -9.41 25.97
C SER A 3 94.73 -10.11 25.20
N CYS A 4 94.81 -11.05 24.23
CA CYS A 4 95.89 -11.72 23.46
C CYS A 4 95.35 -12.44 22.17
N PHE A 5 96.24 -13.13 21.43
CA PHE A 5 96.11 -14.19 20.38
C PHE A 5 94.70 -14.75 19.97
N ILE A 6 94.25 -14.85 18.68
CA ILE A 6 94.81 -15.43 17.39
C ILE A 6 94.66 -16.97 17.29
N PRO A 7 94.24 -17.61 16.15
CA PRO A 7 93.41 -17.23 14.97
C PRO A 7 92.20 -18.22 14.74
N VAL A 8 91.36 -18.20 13.68
CA VAL A 8 91.55 -18.68 12.29
C VAL A 8 90.34 -18.26 11.41
N ILE A 9 90.59 -18.05 10.11
CA ILE A 9 89.62 -17.68 9.06
C ILE A 9 88.94 -18.91 8.45
N VAL A 10 87.63 -18.84 8.20
CA VAL A 10 86.98 -19.54 7.06
C VAL A 10 86.13 -18.53 6.29
N VAL A 11 86.39 -18.41 5.00
CA VAL A 11 85.61 -17.58 4.08
C VAL A 11 84.38 -18.37 3.65
N LEU A 12 83.19 -17.88 3.99
CA LEU A 12 81.94 -18.29 3.33
C LEU A 12 81.63 -17.28 2.23
N ILE A 13 81.44 -17.80 1.01
CA ILE A 13 81.14 -17.01 -0.17
C ILE A 13 79.69 -16.52 -0.04
N LEU A 14 79.50 -15.20 -0.03
CA LEU A 14 78.20 -14.58 -0.28
C LEU A 14 77.81 -14.83 -1.75
N THR A 15 77.07 -15.90 -1.98
CA THR A 15 76.10 -15.89 -3.08
C THR A 15 74.87 -15.15 -2.58
N GLU A 16 74.71 -13.90 -2.99
CA GLU A 16 73.41 -13.24 -2.95
C GLU A 16 72.45 -14.07 -3.82
N VAL A 17 71.67 -14.92 -3.17
CA VAL A 17 70.41 -15.39 -3.76
C VAL A 17 69.50 -14.16 -3.74
N PRO A 18 68.96 -13.71 -4.88
CA PRO A 18 68.02 -12.60 -4.87
C PRO A 18 66.80 -13.02 -4.04
N ASP A 19 66.40 -12.18 -3.08
CA ASP A 19 65.23 -12.43 -2.26
C ASP A 19 64.02 -12.69 -3.16
N ARG A 20 63.46 -13.90 -3.05
CA ARG A 20 62.24 -14.28 -3.76
C ARG A 20 61.08 -13.58 -3.05
N SER A 21 60.37 -12.72 -3.77
CA SER A 21 59.15 -12.07 -3.29
C SER A 21 58.09 -13.11 -2.91
N ASP A 22 57.64 -13.11 -1.66
CA ASP A 22 56.61 -14.02 -1.13
C ASP A 22 55.17 -13.63 -1.55
N SER A 23 54.99 -12.58 -2.35
CA SER A 23 53.70 -12.01 -2.78
C SER A 23 53.27 -12.44 -4.20
N ILE A 24 51.96 -12.52 -4.42
CA ILE A 24 51.38 -12.57 -5.77
C ILE A 24 51.53 -11.18 -6.40
N SER A 25 52.17 -11.08 -7.57
CA SER A 25 52.35 -9.78 -8.25
C SER A 25 51.07 -9.29 -8.94
N HIS A 26 50.81 -7.98 -8.90
CA HIS A 26 49.66 -7.33 -9.54
C HIS A 26 49.50 -7.67 -11.03
N ASN A 27 50.62 -7.78 -11.77
CA ASN A 27 50.62 -8.15 -13.19
C ASN A 27 49.99 -9.53 -13.47
N ILE A 28 50.10 -10.49 -12.54
CA ILE A 28 49.46 -11.81 -12.66
C ILE A 28 47.94 -11.68 -12.49
N VAL A 29 47.49 -10.95 -11.46
CA VAL A 29 46.06 -10.68 -11.19
C VAL A 29 45.41 -9.94 -12.37
N LYS A 30 46.12 -8.98 -12.98
CA LYS A 30 45.72 -8.28 -14.20
C LYS A 30 45.61 -9.20 -15.41
N GLY A 31 46.54 -10.16 -15.55
CA GLY A 31 46.48 -11.22 -16.55
C GLY A 31 45.25 -12.12 -16.40
N TRP A 32 44.97 -12.59 -15.17
CA TRP A 32 43.80 -13.40 -14.85
C TRP A 32 42.48 -12.66 -15.15
N ALA A 33 42.33 -11.43 -14.67
CA ALA A 33 41.14 -10.61 -14.89
C ALA A 33 40.86 -10.36 -16.38
N HIS A 34 41.90 -10.10 -17.18
CA HIS A 34 41.75 -9.95 -18.63
C HIS A 34 41.39 -11.27 -19.32
N LYS A 35 42.02 -12.40 -18.95
CA LYS A 35 41.73 -13.74 -19.51
C LYS A 35 40.28 -14.16 -19.24
N LEU A 36 39.82 -14.02 -17.99
CA LEU A 36 38.45 -14.32 -17.57
C LEU A 36 37.41 -13.47 -18.32
N GLY A 37 37.60 -12.14 -18.33
CA GLY A 37 36.70 -11.21 -19.00
C GLY A 37 36.62 -11.43 -20.52
N PHE A 38 37.75 -11.75 -21.16
CA PHE A 38 37.81 -12.06 -22.58
C PHE A 38 37.08 -13.38 -22.91
N GLU A 39 37.33 -14.48 -22.19
CA GLU A 39 36.66 -15.76 -22.44
C GLU A 39 35.14 -15.67 -22.26
N LEU A 40 34.67 -15.01 -21.20
CA LEU A 40 33.24 -14.77 -20.96
C LEU A 40 32.60 -13.87 -22.02
N SER A 41 33.29 -12.81 -22.47
CA SER A 41 32.81 -11.94 -23.56
C SER A 41 32.71 -12.68 -24.89
N GLN A 42 33.68 -13.55 -25.22
CA GLN A 42 33.63 -14.39 -26.43
C GLN A 42 32.50 -15.42 -26.37
N LEU A 43 32.29 -16.07 -25.22
CA LEU A 43 31.14 -16.95 -24.98
C LEU A 43 29.82 -16.19 -25.20
N GLY A 44 29.67 -15.00 -24.60
CA GLY A 44 28.49 -14.16 -24.76
C GLY A 44 28.23 -13.75 -26.20
N LYS A 45 29.26 -13.28 -26.92
CA LYS A 45 29.17 -12.92 -28.36
C LYS A 45 28.77 -14.14 -29.22
N PHE A 46 29.33 -15.33 -28.94
CA PHE A 46 29.02 -16.57 -29.66
C PHE A 46 27.58 -17.09 -29.42
N VAL A 47 27.11 -17.05 -28.17
CA VAL A 47 25.77 -17.55 -27.80
C VAL A 47 24.68 -16.61 -28.31
N THR A 48 24.79 -15.31 -28.02
CA THR A 48 23.75 -14.31 -28.31
C THR A 48 23.75 -13.83 -29.77
N LYS A 49 24.91 -13.85 -30.46
CA LYS A 49 25.09 -13.37 -31.85
C LYS A 49 24.64 -11.90 -32.05
N VAL A 50 25.00 -11.03 -31.10
CA VAL A 50 24.62 -9.60 -31.01
C VAL A 50 24.66 -8.86 -32.37
N GLU A 51 25.69 -9.09 -33.18
CA GLU A 51 25.89 -8.43 -34.47
C GLU A 51 24.71 -8.63 -35.44
N LYS A 52 24.06 -9.80 -35.43
CA LYS A 52 22.89 -10.08 -36.27
C LYS A 52 21.68 -9.22 -35.91
N PHE A 53 21.52 -8.91 -34.61
CA PHE A 53 20.48 -8.00 -34.17
C PHE A 53 20.81 -6.56 -34.56
N LYS A 54 22.06 -6.12 -34.40
CA LYS A 54 22.50 -4.80 -34.91
C LYS A 54 22.26 -4.65 -36.41
N ASP A 55 22.58 -5.67 -37.21
CA ASP A 55 22.32 -5.68 -38.66
C ASP A 55 20.83 -5.59 -39.00
N GLY A 56 19.97 -6.33 -38.29
CA GLY A 56 18.53 -6.37 -38.53
C GLY A 56 17.81 -5.04 -38.29
N TYR A 57 18.33 -4.20 -37.39
CA TYR A 57 17.73 -2.90 -37.05
C TYR A 57 18.35 -1.70 -37.79
N LYS A 58 19.29 -1.90 -38.73
CA LYS A 58 19.92 -0.82 -39.52
C LYS A 58 18.93 0.05 -40.33
N THR A 59 17.72 -0.43 -40.57
CA THR A 59 16.65 0.31 -41.28
C THR A 59 15.70 1.06 -40.34
N ALA A 60 15.89 0.99 -39.03
CA ALA A 60 15.00 1.65 -38.06
C ALA A 60 15.35 3.15 -37.91
N ASP A 61 14.31 3.97 -37.83
CA ASP A 61 14.44 5.40 -37.55
C ASP A 61 14.58 5.65 -36.03
N ILE A 62 15.14 6.80 -35.68
CA ILE A 62 15.28 7.25 -34.29
C ILE A 62 14.56 8.58 -34.10
N THR A 63 13.77 8.67 -33.03
CA THR A 63 12.99 9.87 -32.66
C THR A 63 13.32 10.31 -31.21
N PRO A 64 13.38 11.61 -30.91
CA PRO A 64 13.61 12.09 -29.55
C PRO A 64 12.40 11.83 -28.65
N ARG A 65 12.64 11.62 -27.34
CA ARG A 65 11.63 11.64 -26.29
C ARG A 65 11.60 13.02 -25.64
N ASP A 66 10.50 13.75 -25.81
CA ASP A 66 10.25 15.00 -25.10
C ASP A 66 9.31 14.72 -23.91
N GLY A 67 9.86 14.74 -22.69
CA GLY A 67 9.11 14.52 -21.46
C GLY A 67 7.99 15.54 -21.25
N ASN A 68 8.21 16.81 -21.62
CA ASN A 68 7.19 17.85 -21.47
C ASN A 68 5.99 17.62 -22.40
N ALA A 69 6.23 17.18 -23.64
CA ALA A 69 5.16 16.79 -24.56
C ALA A 69 4.39 15.56 -24.05
N LEU A 70 5.10 14.54 -23.56
CA LEU A 70 4.50 13.31 -23.01
C LEU A 70 3.61 13.61 -21.80
N VAL A 71 4.06 14.45 -20.85
CA VAL A 71 3.26 14.85 -19.68
C VAL A 71 1.95 15.53 -20.10
N HIS A 72 2.02 16.47 -21.05
CA HIS A 72 0.82 17.18 -21.52
C HIS A 72 -0.13 16.27 -22.30
N GLU A 73 0.37 15.25 -23.00
CA GLU A 73 -0.45 14.22 -23.65
C GLU A 73 -1.14 13.33 -22.62
N ILE A 74 -0.39 12.76 -21.67
CA ILE A 74 -0.91 11.90 -20.59
C ILE A 74 -1.95 12.66 -19.74
N ALA A 75 -1.64 13.89 -19.30
CA ALA A 75 -2.56 14.70 -18.50
C ALA A 75 -3.87 15.03 -19.25
N LYS A 76 -3.81 15.23 -20.58
CA LYS A 76 -5.00 15.47 -21.42
C LYS A 76 -5.85 14.21 -21.59
N ASP A 77 -5.23 13.06 -21.79
CA ASP A 77 -5.94 11.79 -21.97
C ASP A 77 -6.61 11.36 -20.66
N ILE A 78 -5.90 11.44 -19.54
CA ILE A 78 -6.45 11.18 -18.19
C ILE A 78 -7.57 12.19 -17.87
N LYS A 79 -7.40 13.48 -18.19
CA LYS A 79 -8.48 14.47 -18.05
C LYS A 79 -9.74 14.05 -18.83
N THR A 80 -9.58 13.61 -20.07
CA THR A 80 -10.71 13.20 -20.93
C THR A 80 -11.43 11.96 -20.36
N MET A 81 -10.69 11.02 -19.78
CA MET A 81 -11.27 9.89 -19.03
C MET A 81 -12.03 10.37 -17.79
N MET A 82 -11.42 11.23 -16.95
CA MET A 82 -12.03 11.76 -15.73
C MET A 82 -13.30 12.59 -16.01
N GLU A 83 -13.32 13.41 -17.08
CA GLU A 83 -14.52 14.10 -17.57
C GLU A 83 -15.67 13.12 -17.88
N SER A 84 -15.38 11.94 -18.45
CA SER A 84 -16.39 10.90 -18.74
C SER A 84 -17.03 10.36 -17.45
N LYS A 85 -16.21 10.02 -16.45
CA LYS A 85 -16.68 9.52 -15.14
C LYS A 85 -17.51 10.58 -14.40
N ILE A 86 -17.05 11.84 -14.38
CA ILE A 86 -17.79 12.99 -13.82
C ILE A 86 -19.15 13.17 -14.52
N SER A 87 -19.18 13.05 -15.85
CA SER A 87 -20.42 13.15 -16.64
C SER A 87 -21.43 12.03 -16.30
N ALA A 88 -20.94 10.81 -16.02
CA ALA A 88 -21.78 9.68 -15.60
C ALA A 88 -22.44 9.92 -14.23
N ILE A 89 -21.69 10.45 -13.26
CA ILE A 89 -22.24 10.78 -11.93
C ILE A 89 -23.24 11.92 -12.00
N ARG A 90 -22.96 12.98 -12.78
CA ARG A 90 -23.92 14.09 -12.93
C ARG A 90 -25.31 13.60 -13.38
N ARG A 91 -25.35 12.65 -14.31
CA ARG A 91 -26.61 12.00 -14.74
C ARG A 91 -27.29 11.19 -13.62
N ILE A 92 -26.53 10.50 -12.78
CA ILE A 92 -27.08 9.76 -11.63
C ILE A 92 -27.68 10.74 -10.60
N MET A 93 -26.95 11.81 -10.29
CA MET A 93 -27.37 12.89 -9.40
C MET A 93 -28.65 13.58 -9.89
N ASP A 94 -28.68 14.04 -11.15
CA ASP A 94 -29.84 14.70 -11.75
C ASP A 94 -31.10 13.82 -11.67
N VAL A 95 -30.98 12.53 -12.04
CA VAL A 95 -32.10 11.58 -11.99
C VAL A 95 -32.51 11.26 -10.55
N ALA A 96 -31.58 11.21 -9.60
CA ALA A 96 -31.88 11.00 -8.19
C ALA A 96 -32.70 12.16 -7.59
N GLU A 97 -32.29 13.41 -7.83
CA GLU A 97 -33.02 14.59 -7.34
C GLU A 97 -34.41 14.71 -8.01
N MET A 98 -34.52 14.41 -9.31
CA MET A 98 -35.80 14.39 -10.03
C MET A 98 -36.73 13.27 -9.55
N SER A 99 -36.21 12.07 -9.35
CA SER A 99 -37.00 10.92 -8.88
C SER A 99 -37.54 11.17 -7.47
N ALA A 100 -36.70 11.61 -6.54
CA ALA A 100 -37.09 11.95 -5.17
C ALA A 100 -38.13 13.09 -5.14
N LEU A 101 -38.00 14.12 -5.98
CA LEU A 101 -38.98 15.21 -6.10
C LEU A 101 -40.34 14.73 -6.66
N SER A 102 -40.34 13.74 -7.56
CA SER A 102 -41.56 13.18 -8.15
C SER A 102 -42.26 12.14 -7.26
N SER A 103 -41.58 11.65 -6.21
CA SER A 103 -42.06 10.56 -5.37
C SER A 103 -43.12 11.05 -4.36
N PRO A 104 -44.30 10.41 -4.27
CA PRO A 104 -45.28 10.75 -3.25
C PRO A 104 -44.83 10.26 -1.87
N ASP A 105 -45.11 11.02 -0.81
CA ASP A 105 -44.86 10.62 0.59
C ASP A 105 -45.89 9.60 1.11
N VAL A 106 -46.04 8.49 0.38
CA VAL A 106 -46.89 7.33 0.72
C VAL A 106 -46.00 6.10 0.81
N ASP A 107 -46.11 5.35 1.90
CA ASP A 107 -45.31 4.14 2.09
C ASP A 107 -45.73 3.04 1.10
N PRO A 108 -44.78 2.30 0.49
CA PRO A 108 -45.08 1.22 -0.43
C PRO A 108 -45.84 0.08 0.26
N PRO A 109 -46.62 -0.73 -0.47
CA PRO A 109 -47.32 -1.87 0.10
C PRO A 109 -46.35 -2.86 0.74
N LYS A 110 -46.79 -3.56 1.80
CA LYS A 110 -45.96 -4.55 2.52
C LYS A 110 -45.45 -5.71 1.64
N SER A 111 -46.01 -5.89 0.46
CA SER A 111 -45.59 -6.85 -0.57
C SER A 111 -44.52 -6.31 -1.52
N PHE A 112 -43.96 -5.12 -1.28
CA PHE A 112 -42.83 -4.62 -2.08
C PHE A 112 -41.56 -5.38 -1.73
N GLU A 113 -40.93 -5.93 -2.76
CA GLU A 113 -39.66 -6.66 -2.70
C GLU A 113 -38.63 -5.94 -3.57
N PHE A 114 -37.37 -5.98 -3.13
CA PHE A 114 -36.23 -5.41 -3.83
C PHE A 114 -35.10 -6.46 -3.87
N ILE A 115 -34.11 -6.25 -4.74
CA ILE A 115 -32.96 -7.15 -4.88
C ILE A 115 -31.96 -6.81 -3.77
N ASP A 116 -31.91 -7.63 -2.73
CA ASP A 116 -30.92 -7.54 -1.64
C ASP A 116 -29.62 -8.22 -2.07
N ALA A 117 -28.49 -7.50 -2.00
CA ALA A 117 -27.16 -8.00 -2.29
C ALA A 117 -26.73 -9.16 -1.36
N LYS A 118 -27.33 -9.27 -0.16
CA LYS A 118 -27.04 -10.33 0.81
C LYS A 118 -27.75 -11.66 0.51
N ASN A 119 -28.63 -11.70 -0.50
CA ASN A 119 -29.44 -12.86 -0.82
C ASN A 119 -28.97 -13.55 -2.12
N ASN A 120 -28.67 -14.84 -2.05
CA ASN A 120 -28.08 -15.62 -3.16
C ASN A 120 -29.06 -15.98 -4.30
N SER A 121 -30.12 -15.18 -4.51
CA SER A 121 -31.14 -15.42 -5.55
C SER A 121 -30.78 -14.80 -6.92
N ILE A 122 -29.67 -14.08 -7.02
CA ILE A 122 -29.21 -13.41 -8.24
C ILE A 122 -28.47 -14.40 -9.13
N ASN A 123 -28.89 -14.52 -10.40
CA ASN A 123 -28.08 -15.18 -11.43
C ASN A 123 -26.91 -14.26 -11.79
N LEU A 124 -25.69 -14.68 -11.53
CA LEU A 124 -24.47 -13.91 -11.80
C LEU A 124 -23.62 -14.59 -12.90
N GLU A 125 -22.83 -13.79 -13.62
CA GLU A 125 -21.82 -14.25 -14.57
C GLU A 125 -20.46 -13.64 -14.23
N TYR A 126 -19.39 -14.44 -14.25
CA TYR A 126 -18.03 -13.98 -13.99
C TYR A 126 -17.59 -12.90 -14.99
N SER A 127 -17.20 -11.72 -14.50
CA SER A 127 -16.68 -10.62 -15.32
C SER A 127 -15.25 -10.23 -14.89
N PRO A 128 -14.23 -10.40 -15.76
CA PRO A 128 -12.85 -10.04 -15.45
C PRO A 128 -12.66 -8.56 -15.06
N HIS A 129 -13.43 -7.65 -15.68
CA HIS A 129 -13.38 -6.20 -15.41
C HIS A 129 -13.70 -5.89 -13.94
N PHE A 130 -14.79 -6.45 -13.41
CA PHE A 130 -15.14 -6.32 -12.00
C PHE A 130 -14.28 -7.24 -11.11
N GLY A 131 -13.78 -8.36 -11.63
CA GLY A 131 -12.98 -9.34 -10.88
C GLY A 131 -13.81 -10.31 -10.06
N GLY A 132 -15.07 -10.50 -10.43
CA GLY A 132 -16.02 -11.34 -9.70
C GLY A 132 -17.31 -11.59 -10.49
N ASP A 133 -18.24 -12.30 -9.86
CA ASP A 133 -19.52 -12.67 -10.45
C ASP A 133 -20.52 -11.50 -10.34
N VAL A 134 -21.04 -11.04 -11.49
CA VAL A 134 -21.91 -9.85 -11.59
C VAL A 134 -23.09 -10.08 -12.54
N ASN A 135 -24.15 -9.27 -12.42
CA ASN A 135 -25.26 -9.23 -13.36
C ASN A 135 -25.44 -7.82 -13.92
N LEU A 136 -25.18 -7.66 -15.23
CA LEU A 136 -25.20 -6.39 -15.95
C LEU A 136 -26.62 -5.87 -16.28
N ASN A 137 -27.69 -6.61 -15.98
CA ASN A 137 -29.06 -6.22 -16.32
C ASN A 137 -29.82 -5.54 -15.17
N MET A 138 -29.25 -5.49 -13.96
CA MET A 138 -29.91 -4.98 -12.74
C MET A 138 -28.88 -4.44 -11.74
N SER A 139 -29.34 -3.68 -10.75
CA SER A 139 -28.56 -3.30 -9.57
C SER A 139 -28.96 -4.14 -8.36
N ALA A 140 -28.12 -4.14 -7.33
CA ALA A 140 -28.43 -4.72 -6.03
C ALA A 140 -28.45 -3.63 -4.94
N VAL A 141 -29.19 -3.87 -3.87
CA VAL A 141 -29.25 -2.99 -2.69
C VAL A 141 -28.55 -3.68 -1.52
N HIS A 142 -27.54 -3.03 -0.96
CA HIS A 142 -26.94 -3.38 0.31
C HIS A 142 -27.61 -2.56 1.43
N VAL A 143 -28.05 -3.23 2.49
CA VAL A 143 -28.54 -2.59 3.73
C VAL A 143 -27.62 -3.01 4.88
N PRO A 144 -26.99 -2.08 5.60
CA PRO A 144 -26.03 -2.41 6.65
C PRO A 144 -26.74 -2.95 7.90
N THR A 145 -26.05 -3.77 8.70
CA THR A 145 -26.66 -4.56 9.80
C THR A 145 -27.28 -3.71 10.92
N ASN A 146 -26.88 -2.45 11.06
CA ASN A 146 -27.46 -1.45 11.99
C ASN A 146 -28.78 -0.82 11.49
N VAL A 147 -29.15 -0.98 10.22
CA VAL A 147 -30.32 -0.33 9.62
C VAL A 147 -31.41 -1.37 9.32
N TYR A 148 -32.65 -1.06 9.72
CA TYR A 148 -33.80 -1.93 9.46
C TYR A 148 -34.37 -1.72 8.05
N ASP A 149 -34.32 -2.75 7.21
CA ASP A 149 -34.72 -2.75 5.80
C ASP A 149 -36.19 -2.34 5.58
N ARG A 150 -37.10 -2.73 6.50
CA ARG A 150 -38.54 -2.42 6.43
C ARG A 150 -38.94 -1.15 7.18
N ALA A 151 -37.99 -0.32 7.62
CA ALA A 151 -38.31 1.01 8.13
C ALA A 151 -38.95 1.87 7.04
N SER A 152 -40.00 2.64 7.36
CA SER A 152 -40.80 3.37 6.36
C SER A 152 -40.00 4.37 5.53
N ASN A 153 -39.05 5.07 6.16
CA ASN A 153 -38.10 5.96 5.50
C ASN A 153 -37.14 5.21 4.55
N VAL A 154 -36.61 4.05 4.97
CA VAL A 154 -35.68 3.23 4.17
C VAL A 154 -36.41 2.65 2.95
N ILE A 155 -37.55 2.00 3.15
CA ILE A 155 -38.27 1.33 2.06
C ILE A 155 -38.85 2.32 1.03
N ARG A 156 -39.28 3.52 1.47
CA ARG A 156 -39.67 4.62 0.57
C ARG A 156 -38.48 5.10 -0.27
N ALA A 157 -37.30 5.21 0.35
CA ALA A 157 -36.10 5.64 -0.33
C ALA A 157 -35.55 4.60 -1.32
N ILE A 158 -35.60 3.31 -0.97
CA ILE A 158 -35.34 2.20 -1.90
C ILE A 158 -36.30 2.28 -3.09
N LYS A 159 -37.60 2.55 -2.86
CA LYS A 159 -38.61 2.57 -3.93
C LYS A 159 -38.39 3.66 -4.99
N TRP A 160 -38.06 4.90 -4.62
CA TRP A 160 -37.79 5.94 -5.63
C TRP A 160 -36.43 5.76 -6.32
N SER A 161 -35.45 5.14 -5.65
CA SER A 161 -34.14 4.85 -6.23
C SER A 161 -34.18 3.82 -7.38
N GLU A 162 -35.31 3.15 -7.62
CA GLU A 162 -35.50 2.17 -8.69
C GLU A 162 -35.32 2.74 -10.10
N GLU A 163 -35.63 4.03 -10.30
CA GLU A 163 -35.44 4.70 -11.60
C GLU A 163 -33.95 4.87 -11.97
N LEU A 164 -33.03 4.77 -11.00
CA LEU A 164 -31.58 4.86 -11.24
C LEU A 164 -31.02 3.69 -12.06
N ASP A 165 -31.68 2.53 -12.05
CA ASP A 165 -31.19 1.33 -12.77
C ASP A 165 -31.05 1.57 -14.27
N ARG A 166 -31.99 2.31 -14.86
CA ARG A 166 -31.93 2.72 -16.27
C ARG A 166 -30.72 3.61 -16.51
N THR A 167 -30.40 4.52 -15.60
CA THR A 167 -29.26 5.43 -15.71
C THR A 167 -27.93 4.67 -15.55
N PHE A 168 -27.81 3.73 -14.61
CA PHE A 168 -26.62 2.91 -14.44
C PHE A 168 -26.32 2.04 -15.67
N ILE A 169 -27.34 1.36 -16.22
CA ILE A 169 -27.24 0.55 -17.44
C ILE A 169 -26.86 1.45 -18.63
N ASN A 170 -27.57 2.56 -18.83
CA ASN A 170 -27.26 3.50 -19.92
C ASN A 170 -25.83 4.04 -19.81
N ASN A 171 -25.37 4.40 -18.61
CA ASN A 171 -24.00 4.86 -18.38
C ASN A 171 -22.97 3.82 -18.83
N TYR A 172 -23.14 2.56 -18.43
CA TYR A 172 -22.23 1.46 -18.80
C TYR A 172 -22.29 1.11 -20.30
N GLU A 173 -23.47 1.19 -20.93
CA GLU A 173 -23.61 1.01 -22.38
C GLU A 173 -22.90 2.12 -23.21
N HIS A 174 -22.72 3.32 -22.63
CA HIS A 174 -21.96 4.43 -23.23
C HIS A 174 -20.46 4.39 -22.90
N ASP A 175 -20.08 4.09 -21.65
CA ASP A 175 -18.69 3.93 -21.22
C ASP A 175 -18.49 2.59 -20.48
N PRO A 176 -18.11 1.52 -21.21
CA PRO A 176 -17.88 0.19 -20.62
C PRO A 176 -16.67 0.13 -19.70
N SER A 177 -15.86 1.20 -19.62
CA SER A 177 -14.74 1.28 -18.67
C SER A 177 -15.17 1.68 -17.25
N LEU A 178 -16.42 2.12 -17.05
CA LEU A 178 -16.95 2.34 -15.70
C LEU A 178 -16.88 1.03 -14.90
N SER A 179 -16.34 1.06 -13.67
CA SER A 179 -16.46 -0.05 -12.73
C SER A 179 -17.77 0.12 -11.92
N TRP A 180 -17.71 0.03 -10.60
CA TRP A 180 -18.86 0.18 -9.73
C TRP A 180 -19.49 1.56 -9.86
N GLN A 181 -20.80 1.61 -10.06
CA GLN A 181 -21.62 2.82 -9.93
C GLN A 181 -22.54 2.62 -8.73
N TYR A 182 -22.63 3.62 -7.85
CA TYR A 182 -23.47 3.50 -6.66
C TYR A 182 -24.12 4.81 -6.22
N PHE A 183 -25.21 4.64 -5.45
CA PHE A 183 -25.87 5.69 -4.70
C PHE A 183 -25.97 5.24 -3.23
N GLY A 184 -25.25 5.91 -2.34
CA GLY A 184 -25.40 5.75 -0.89
C GLY A 184 -26.45 6.72 -0.37
N SER A 185 -27.49 6.22 0.30
CA SER A 185 -28.53 7.06 0.88
C SER A 185 -28.14 7.57 2.27
N ALA A 186 -28.61 8.77 2.62
CA ALA A 186 -28.54 9.25 4.01
C ALA A 186 -29.29 8.36 5.01
N THR A 187 -30.22 7.50 4.55
CA THR A 187 -30.89 6.48 5.39
C THR A 187 -30.04 5.21 5.60
N GLY A 188 -28.87 5.10 4.99
CA GLY A 188 -27.86 4.06 5.25
C GLY A 188 -27.77 2.92 4.24
N PHE A 189 -28.78 2.69 3.39
CA PHE A 189 -28.67 1.71 2.30
C PHE A 189 -27.81 2.23 1.15
N MET A 190 -27.19 1.32 0.42
CA MET A 190 -26.41 1.58 -0.79
C MET A 190 -27.01 0.81 -1.97
N ARG A 191 -27.29 1.47 -3.10
CA ARG A 191 -27.66 0.82 -4.36
C ARG A 191 -26.41 0.76 -5.25
N GLN A 192 -26.03 -0.43 -5.72
CA GLN A 192 -24.80 -0.68 -6.47
C GLN A 192 -25.09 -1.41 -7.79
N TYR A 193 -24.46 -0.95 -8.86
CA TYR A 193 -24.51 -1.54 -10.19
C TYR A 193 -23.07 -1.86 -10.69
N PRO A 194 -22.86 -3.01 -11.36
CA PRO A 194 -23.82 -4.10 -11.58
C PRO A 194 -24.19 -4.84 -10.28
N ALA A 195 -25.28 -5.60 -10.30
CA ALA A 195 -25.66 -6.43 -9.16
C ALA A 195 -24.62 -7.53 -8.91
N THR A 196 -24.29 -7.77 -7.65
CA THR A 196 -23.38 -8.84 -7.19
C THR A 196 -23.83 -9.34 -5.82
N ASN A 197 -23.39 -10.54 -5.43
CA ASN A 197 -23.67 -11.08 -4.10
C ASN A 197 -22.63 -10.54 -3.11
N TRP A 198 -23.09 -10.04 -1.98
CA TRP A 198 -22.23 -9.51 -0.91
C TRP A 198 -21.64 -10.67 -0.10
N PHE A 199 -20.35 -10.95 -0.27
CA PHE A 199 -19.66 -12.02 0.45
C PHE A 199 -19.53 -11.67 1.95
N VAL A 200 -20.15 -12.46 2.82
CA VAL A 200 -20.10 -12.30 4.29
C VAL A 200 -19.44 -13.53 4.90
N GLU A 201 -18.13 -13.47 5.16
CA GLU A 201 -17.40 -14.57 5.81
C GLU A 201 -17.58 -14.65 7.33
N SER A 202 -18.14 -13.61 7.97
CA SER A 202 -18.51 -13.67 9.40
C SER A 202 -19.63 -12.68 9.78
N VAL A 203 -19.37 -11.37 9.69
CA VAL A 203 -20.33 -10.30 10.01
C VAL A 203 -20.15 -9.13 9.05
N ASP A 204 -21.25 -8.62 8.48
CA ASP A 204 -21.20 -7.43 7.65
C ASP A 204 -21.12 -6.15 8.49
N LEU A 205 -19.94 -5.53 8.47
CA LEU A 205 -19.60 -4.26 9.14
C LEU A 205 -19.60 -3.06 8.16
N PHE A 206 -19.93 -3.26 6.89
CA PHE A 206 -19.95 -2.19 5.89
C PHE A 206 -21.10 -1.22 6.15
N ASP A 207 -20.82 0.08 6.22
CA ASP A 207 -21.83 1.15 6.15
C ASP A 207 -21.32 2.23 5.18
N CYS A 208 -22.09 2.50 4.12
CA CYS A 208 -21.69 3.45 3.07
C CYS A 208 -21.42 4.85 3.62
N ARG A 209 -22.12 5.27 4.68
CA ARG A 209 -22.01 6.61 5.28
C ARG A 209 -20.68 6.83 6.00
N THR A 210 -19.97 5.76 6.38
CA THR A 210 -18.64 5.84 7.00
C THR A 210 -17.49 5.93 5.99
N ARG A 211 -17.76 5.75 4.69
CA ARG A 211 -16.73 5.72 3.66
C ARG A 211 -16.29 7.13 3.27
N SER A 212 -15.01 7.30 2.98
CA SER A 212 -14.41 8.60 2.60
C SER A 212 -15.14 9.25 1.42
N TRP A 213 -15.53 8.47 0.41
CA TRP A 213 -16.28 8.97 -0.75
C TRP A 213 -17.65 9.57 -0.39
N TYR A 214 -18.29 9.06 0.66
CA TYR A 214 -19.55 9.59 1.15
C TYR A 214 -19.30 10.85 1.98
N ILE A 215 -18.41 10.77 2.97
CA ILE A 215 -18.14 11.86 3.92
C ILE A 215 -17.56 13.10 3.23
N GLU A 216 -16.57 12.94 2.35
CA GLU A 216 -15.86 14.06 1.71
C GLU A 216 -16.75 14.79 0.70
N ALA A 217 -17.77 14.13 0.13
CA ALA A 217 -18.80 14.77 -0.71
C ALA A 217 -19.99 15.33 0.09
N ALA A 218 -20.39 14.68 1.18
CA ALA A 218 -21.48 15.12 2.04
C ALA A 218 -21.13 16.34 2.91
N THR A 219 -19.85 16.51 3.26
CA THR A 219 -19.38 17.57 4.18
C THR A 219 -18.19 18.33 3.61
N SER A 220 -18.19 19.66 3.75
CA SER A 220 -16.96 20.45 3.52
C SER A 220 -15.93 20.19 4.64
N PRO A 221 -14.61 20.35 4.34
CA PRO A 221 -13.53 20.08 5.30
C PRO A 221 -13.73 20.70 6.68
N LYS A 222 -13.26 20.01 7.72
CA LYS A 222 -13.59 20.37 9.10
C LYS A 222 -12.39 20.31 10.07
N ASP A 223 -12.31 21.31 10.92
CA ASP A 223 -11.44 21.42 12.09
C ASP A 223 -12.27 21.00 13.32
N ILE A 224 -12.04 19.80 13.86
CA ILE A 224 -12.80 19.22 14.98
C ILE A 224 -11.94 19.15 16.24
N LEU A 225 -12.49 19.60 17.36
CA LEU A 225 -11.90 19.38 18.68
C LEU A 225 -12.83 18.49 19.51
N ILE A 226 -12.32 17.35 19.95
CA ILE A 226 -13.07 16.39 20.77
C ILE A 226 -12.72 16.64 22.23
N LEU A 227 -13.74 16.92 23.06
CA LEU A 227 -13.60 17.10 24.50
C LEU A 227 -14.15 15.86 25.21
N MET A 228 -13.27 15.11 25.87
CA MET A 228 -13.63 13.90 26.62
C MET A 228 -13.56 14.16 28.12
N ASP A 229 -14.69 13.98 28.79
CA ASP A 229 -14.77 13.94 30.24
C ASP A 229 -14.04 12.69 30.78
N THR A 230 -13.06 12.90 31.66
CA THR A 230 -12.31 11.83 32.33
C THR A 230 -12.52 11.81 33.84
N SER A 231 -13.57 12.47 34.34
CA SER A 231 -13.90 12.46 35.77
C SER A 231 -14.29 11.07 36.30
N GLY A 232 -14.28 10.93 37.63
CA GLY A 232 -14.58 9.66 38.30
C GLY A 232 -15.97 9.07 37.99
N SER A 233 -16.96 9.87 37.56
CA SER A 233 -18.29 9.40 37.17
C SER A 233 -18.31 8.65 35.84
N MET A 234 -17.31 8.87 34.98
CA MET A 234 -17.13 8.18 33.70
C MET A 234 -16.55 6.76 33.85
N THR A 235 -16.14 6.34 35.05
CA THR A 235 -15.50 5.03 35.29
C THR A 235 -16.41 3.85 34.88
N GLY A 236 -15.80 2.76 34.38
CA GLY A 236 -16.51 1.56 33.94
C GLY A 236 -17.16 1.71 32.55
N ILE A 237 -18.45 1.35 32.43
CA ILE A 237 -19.15 1.26 31.14
C ILE A 237 -19.20 2.60 30.40
N ARG A 238 -19.32 3.72 31.11
CA ARG A 238 -19.39 5.07 30.51
C ARG A 238 -18.11 5.41 29.74
N ARG A 239 -16.93 5.11 30.30
CA ARG A 239 -15.63 5.23 29.62
C ARG A 239 -15.56 4.41 28.35
N GLU A 240 -15.99 3.15 28.36
CA GLU A 240 -15.92 2.30 27.18
C GLU A 240 -16.91 2.75 26.08
N ILE A 241 -18.10 3.24 26.44
CA ILE A 241 -19.00 3.92 25.49
C ILE A 241 -18.33 5.18 24.92
N ALA A 242 -17.69 6.02 25.75
CA ALA A 242 -16.99 7.22 25.30
C ALA A 242 -15.84 6.90 24.34
N LYS A 243 -15.01 5.91 24.65
CA LYS A 243 -13.96 5.38 23.74
C LYS A 243 -14.56 4.93 22.40
N HIS A 244 -15.69 4.22 22.42
CA HIS A 244 -16.40 3.84 21.19
C HIS A 244 -16.96 5.04 20.42
N VAL A 245 -17.50 6.06 21.08
CA VAL A 245 -17.97 7.30 20.43
C VAL A 245 -16.83 7.97 19.68
N ILE A 246 -15.69 8.18 20.35
CA ILE A 246 -14.52 8.82 19.75
C ILE A 246 -13.98 7.98 18.58
N ASN A 247 -13.90 6.66 18.74
CA ASN A 247 -13.46 5.77 17.65
C ASN A 247 -14.34 5.87 16.40
N ASN A 248 -15.67 6.00 16.57
CA ASN A 248 -16.60 6.18 15.44
C ASN A 248 -16.56 7.61 14.86
N ILE A 249 -16.32 8.64 15.68
CA ILE A 249 -16.09 10.01 15.19
C ILE A 249 -14.84 10.04 14.31
N LEU A 250 -13.71 9.50 14.81
CA LEU A 250 -12.44 9.43 14.08
C LEU A 250 -12.53 8.66 12.76
N ASP A 251 -13.43 7.68 12.67
CA ASP A 251 -13.73 6.93 11.44
C ASP A 251 -14.45 7.76 10.36
N THR A 252 -14.99 8.93 10.71
CA THR A 252 -15.70 9.85 9.79
C THR A 252 -14.86 11.07 9.39
N LEU A 253 -13.54 10.99 9.56
CA LEU A 253 -12.61 12.06 9.18
C LEU A 253 -11.86 11.69 7.91
N GLY A 254 -11.77 12.64 6.98
CA GLY A 254 -11.01 12.50 5.74
C GLY A 254 -9.64 13.15 5.84
N ASN A 255 -8.77 12.90 4.86
CA ASN A 255 -7.40 13.45 4.84
C ASN A 255 -7.38 14.99 4.76
N ASN A 256 -8.49 15.65 4.43
CA ASN A 256 -8.58 17.12 4.39
C ASN A 256 -8.96 17.75 5.74
N ASP A 257 -9.37 16.94 6.71
CA ASP A 257 -9.85 17.34 8.03
C ASP A 257 -8.72 17.42 9.06
N PHE A 258 -8.96 18.15 10.15
CA PHE A 258 -8.04 18.33 11.26
C PHE A 258 -8.73 17.98 12.57
N VAL A 259 -7.99 17.32 13.46
CA VAL A 259 -8.51 16.83 14.74
C VAL A 259 -7.48 16.95 15.85
N ASN A 260 -7.94 17.23 17.06
CA ASN A 260 -7.24 16.90 18.29
C ASN A 260 -8.27 16.46 19.36
N ILE A 261 -7.78 15.83 20.43
CA ILE A 261 -8.59 15.25 21.50
C ILE A 261 -8.03 15.73 22.84
N ILE A 262 -8.82 16.53 23.55
CA ILE A 262 -8.48 17.03 24.88
C ILE A 262 -9.32 16.24 25.89
N THR A 263 -8.63 15.56 26.79
CA THR A 263 -9.24 15.02 28.01
C THR A 263 -9.27 16.11 29.07
N PHE A 264 -10.33 16.14 29.88
CA PHE A 264 -10.42 17.09 30.98
C PHE A 264 -10.91 16.42 32.27
N SER A 265 -10.19 16.73 33.35
CA SER A 265 -10.63 16.53 34.73
C SER A 265 -10.49 17.87 35.45
N ASN A 266 -9.59 18.00 36.42
CA ASN A 266 -9.23 19.29 37.02
C ASN A 266 -8.33 20.15 36.10
N GLU A 267 -7.56 19.47 35.24
CA GLU A 267 -6.66 20.03 34.22
C GLU A 267 -7.14 19.55 32.85
N THR A 268 -6.84 20.30 31.79
CA THR A 268 -6.97 19.88 30.39
C THR A 268 -5.66 19.27 29.91
N LYS A 269 -5.72 18.10 29.25
CA LYS A 269 -4.57 17.40 28.69
C LYS A 269 -4.92 16.76 27.35
N GLU A 270 -4.11 17.04 26.33
CA GLU A 270 -4.12 16.35 25.05
C GLU A 270 -3.82 14.87 25.24
N VAL A 271 -4.52 14.02 24.49
CA VAL A 271 -4.38 12.56 24.58
C VAL A 271 -3.02 12.06 24.06
N VAL A 272 -2.37 12.82 23.17
CA VAL A 272 -1.03 12.53 22.63
C VAL A 272 -0.11 13.71 22.93
N SER A 273 0.98 13.47 23.65
CA SER A 273 1.89 14.50 24.16
C SER A 273 2.52 15.40 23.09
N CYS A 274 2.71 14.89 21.88
CA CYS A 274 3.30 15.67 20.78
C CYS A 274 2.30 16.50 19.97
N PHE A 275 1.00 16.44 20.31
CA PHE A 275 -0.06 17.25 19.68
C PHE A 275 -0.54 18.40 20.59
N ASP A 276 0.22 18.70 21.65
CA ASP A 276 0.00 19.83 22.57
C ASP A 276 -0.19 21.15 21.79
N GLY A 277 -1.26 21.89 22.10
CA GLY A 277 -1.54 23.20 21.51
C GLY A 277 -1.80 23.25 20.01
N THR A 278 -1.97 22.12 19.32
CA THR A 278 -2.14 22.08 17.84
C THR A 278 -3.27 21.15 17.39
N LEU A 279 -3.75 21.32 16.15
CA LEU A 279 -4.65 20.38 15.48
C LEU A 279 -3.87 19.63 14.40
N VAL A 280 -3.98 18.31 14.38
CA VAL A 280 -3.29 17.46 13.38
C VAL A 280 -4.22 17.01 12.27
N GLN A 281 -3.67 16.86 11.06
CA GLN A 281 -4.40 16.32 9.91
C GLN A 281 -4.92 14.90 10.24
N ALA A 282 -6.17 14.59 9.88
CA ALA A 282 -6.82 13.31 10.18
C ALA A 282 -6.39 12.16 9.22
N ASN A 283 -5.09 12.03 8.97
CA ASN A 283 -4.51 10.94 8.19
C ASN A 283 -4.64 9.61 8.96
N LEU A 284 -4.72 8.48 8.23
CA LEU A 284 -4.87 7.15 8.82
C LEU A 284 -3.79 6.79 9.87
N ALA A 285 -2.56 7.30 9.72
CA ALA A 285 -1.50 7.18 10.73
C ALA A 285 -1.83 7.93 12.03
N ASN A 286 -2.17 9.22 11.92
CA ASN A 286 -2.50 10.08 13.07
C ASN A 286 -3.75 9.58 13.81
N VAL A 287 -4.78 9.16 13.06
CA VAL A 287 -6.00 8.56 13.60
C VAL A 287 -5.71 7.25 14.34
N ARG A 288 -4.85 6.37 13.79
CA ARG A 288 -4.45 5.13 14.46
C ARG A 288 -3.71 5.40 15.78
N GLU A 289 -2.90 6.45 15.84
CA GLU A 289 -2.18 6.83 17.06
C GLU A 289 -3.11 7.41 18.13
N LEU A 290 -4.02 8.33 17.76
CA LEU A 290 -5.06 8.83 18.66
C LEU A 290 -5.88 7.68 19.27
N LYS A 291 -6.27 6.68 18.46
CA LYS A 291 -7.01 5.49 18.94
C LYS A 291 -6.24 4.63 19.95
N ARG A 292 -4.91 4.53 19.84
CA ARG A 292 -4.06 3.82 20.80
C ARG A 292 -3.94 4.60 22.11
N ALA A 293 -3.72 5.89 22.03
CA ALA A 293 -3.63 6.71 23.23
C ALA A 293 -4.98 6.74 24.01
N ILE A 294 -6.12 6.71 23.31
CA ILE A 294 -7.46 6.55 23.90
C ILE A 294 -7.62 5.23 24.68
N SER A 295 -7.06 4.10 24.22
CA SER A 295 -7.28 2.81 24.90
C SER A 295 -6.72 2.79 26.32
N ASN A 296 -5.65 3.54 26.54
CA ASN A 296 -4.86 3.56 27.78
C ASN A 296 -5.32 4.64 28.78
N LEU A 297 -6.43 5.34 28.51
CA LEU A 297 -6.94 6.41 29.37
C LEU A 297 -7.57 5.91 30.67
N ASN A 298 -7.12 6.49 31.78
CA ASN A 298 -7.68 6.34 33.13
C ASN A 298 -8.58 7.51 33.50
N THR A 299 -9.51 7.28 34.42
CA THR A 299 -10.45 8.28 34.95
C THR A 299 -9.98 8.79 36.31
N GLU A 300 -9.98 10.11 36.50
CA GLU A 300 -9.45 10.78 37.70
C GLU A 300 -10.26 12.03 38.06
N ARG A 301 -10.35 12.33 39.37
CA ARG A 301 -10.82 13.62 39.92
C ARG A 301 -12.22 14.03 39.42
N ILE A 302 -12.47 15.34 39.35
CA ILE A 302 -13.75 16.01 39.03
C ILE A 302 -13.57 16.80 37.71
N ALA A 303 -14.61 16.89 36.88
CA ALA A 303 -14.60 17.60 35.61
C ALA A 303 -14.69 19.13 35.75
N ASN A 304 -13.78 19.86 35.08
CA ASN A 304 -13.79 21.32 34.95
C ASN A 304 -14.13 21.75 33.51
N PHE A 305 -15.42 21.77 33.18
CA PHE A 305 -15.91 22.19 31.86
C PHE A 305 -15.55 23.63 31.49
N SER A 306 -15.40 24.54 32.48
CA SER A 306 -15.07 25.93 32.18
C SER A 306 -13.70 26.04 31.53
N LEU A 307 -12.69 25.35 32.08
CA LEU A 307 -11.34 25.31 31.53
C LEU A 307 -11.32 24.62 30.15
N ALA A 308 -12.01 23.49 30.02
CA ALA A 308 -12.07 22.73 28.78
C ALA A 308 -12.75 23.49 27.61
N LEU A 309 -13.80 24.27 27.90
CA LEU A 309 -14.46 25.09 26.89
C LEU A 309 -13.64 26.32 26.52
N THR A 310 -12.96 26.98 27.47
CA THR A 310 -12.11 28.15 27.15
C THR A 310 -10.90 27.74 26.30
N THR A 311 -10.16 26.68 26.67
CA THR A 311 -9.02 26.22 25.88
C THR A 311 -9.46 25.76 24.48
N ALA A 312 -10.63 25.13 24.37
CA ALA A 312 -11.21 24.73 23.09
C ALA A 312 -11.50 25.91 22.15
N PHE A 313 -12.11 26.98 22.67
CA PHE A 313 -12.39 28.17 21.86
C PHE A 313 -11.13 28.95 21.51
N GLU A 314 -10.17 29.06 22.43
CA GLU A 314 -8.88 29.72 22.21
C GLU A 314 -8.06 28.99 21.12
N LEU A 315 -7.96 27.66 21.17
CA LEU A 315 -7.27 26.87 20.14
C LEU A 315 -7.92 27.05 18.75
N LEU A 316 -9.25 26.96 18.67
CA LEU A 316 -9.99 27.14 17.40
C LEU A 316 -9.93 28.60 16.89
N GLU A 317 -9.84 29.59 17.76
CA GLU A 317 -9.64 31.00 17.40
C GLU A 317 -8.22 31.25 16.86
N THR A 318 -7.19 30.66 17.47
CA THR A 318 -5.80 30.69 16.99
C THR A 318 -5.69 30.12 15.58
N PHE A 319 -6.17 28.88 15.35
CA PHE A 319 -6.14 28.24 14.02
C PHE A 319 -6.86 29.05 12.94
N ARG A 320 -7.98 29.70 13.30
CA ARG A 320 -8.75 30.60 12.42
C ARG A 320 -7.96 31.86 12.05
N ASN A 321 -7.26 32.46 13.01
CA ASN A 321 -6.52 33.71 12.84
C ASN A 321 -5.18 33.51 12.13
N GLU A 322 -4.39 32.51 12.52
CA GLU A 322 -3.08 32.17 11.95
C GLU A 322 -3.18 31.54 10.56
N ARG A 323 -4.39 31.19 10.13
CA ARG A 323 -4.71 30.63 8.81
C ARG A 323 -4.17 29.20 8.63
N GLU A 324 -4.12 28.45 9.71
CA GLU A 324 -3.73 27.04 9.78
C GLU A 324 -4.97 26.13 9.62
N GLY A 325 -4.83 24.81 9.77
CA GLY A 325 -5.95 23.85 9.65
C GLY A 325 -6.67 23.82 8.29
N ALA A 326 -7.93 23.41 8.27
CA ALA A 326 -8.81 23.35 7.12
C ALA A 326 -9.42 24.72 6.74
N ARG A 327 -9.63 25.62 7.71
CA ARG A 327 -10.20 26.99 7.53
C ARG A 327 -11.63 27.02 7.01
N CYS A 328 -12.39 25.95 7.27
CA CYS A 328 -13.75 25.80 6.74
C CYS A 328 -14.75 25.63 7.88
N ASN A 329 -15.23 24.42 8.15
CA ASN A 329 -16.08 24.16 9.30
C ASN A 329 -15.23 24.03 10.58
N GLN A 330 -15.65 24.65 11.68
CA GLN A 330 -15.04 24.44 13.01
C GLN A 330 -16.10 23.84 13.94
N ALA A 331 -15.74 22.81 14.70
CA ALA A 331 -16.66 22.15 15.62
C ALA A 331 -16.02 21.67 16.91
N ILE A 332 -16.79 21.74 17.99
CA ILE A 332 -16.48 21.11 19.28
C ILE A 332 -17.43 19.93 19.47
N MET A 333 -16.89 18.78 19.83
CA MET A 333 -17.65 17.57 20.15
C MET A 333 -17.43 17.23 21.63
N LEU A 334 -18.41 17.55 22.48
CA LEU A 334 -18.35 17.33 23.92
C LEU A 334 -18.96 15.96 24.27
N ILE A 335 -18.20 15.14 24.99
CA ILE A 335 -18.59 13.79 25.42
C ILE A 335 -18.50 13.73 26.95
N THR A 336 -19.65 13.52 27.61
CA THR A 336 -19.78 13.55 29.08
C THR A 336 -21.03 12.78 29.54
N ASP A 337 -21.12 12.45 30.82
CA ASP A 337 -22.31 11.86 31.45
C ASP A 337 -23.25 12.87 32.12
N GLY A 338 -22.83 14.14 32.30
CA GLY A 338 -23.67 15.19 32.87
C GLY A 338 -22.97 16.56 32.91
N VAL A 339 -23.74 17.65 32.98
CA VAL A 339 -23.19 19.02 32.98
C VAL A 339 -23.95 19.88 34.00
N PRO A 340 -23.26 20.61 34.91
CA PRO A 340 -23.91 21.22 36.08
C PRO A 340 -24.77 22.46 35.77
N TYR A 341 -24.48 23.18 34.68
CA TYR A 341 -25.26 24.32 34.18
C TYR A 341 -24.86 24.64 32.72
N ASN A 342 -25.58 25.56 32.07
CA ASN A 342 -25.51 25.77 30.62
C ASN A 342 -24.39 26.68 30.08
N TYR A 343 -23.41 27.09 30.90
CA TYR A 343 -22.20 27.85 30.50
C TYR A 343 -22.41 29.02 29.51
N LYS A 344 -23.58 29.68 29.55
CA LYS A 344 -24.01 30.69 28.58
C LYS A 344 -23.00 31.83 28.38
N ASP A 345 -22.39 32.28 29.46
CA ASP A 345 -21.39 33.36 29.47
C ASP A 345 -20.17 33.06 28.57
N ILE A 346 -19.76 31.80 28.46
CA ILE A 346 -18.64 31.38 27.60
C ILE A 346 -19.06 31.44 26.12
N PHE A 347 -20.26 30.97 25.78
CA PHE A 347 -20.77 31.04 24.40
C PHE A 347 -20.99 32.48 23.94
N GLU A 348 -21.46 33.36 24.84
CA GLU A 348 -21.55 34.80 24.58
C GLU A 348 -20.18 35.44 24.34
N ALA A 349 -19.19 35.13 25.17
CA ALA A 349 -17.84 35.69 25.07
C ALA A 349 -17.07 35.21 23.83
N TYR A 350 -17.23 33.95 23.41
CA TYR A 350 -16.43 33.36 22.32
C TYR A 350 -17.17 33.17 20.99
N ASN A 351 -18.43 32.72 21.00
CA ASN A 351 -19.14 32.29 19.79
C ASN A 351 -20.20 33.30 19.29
N TRP A 352 -20.74 34.17 20.15
CA TRP A 352 -21.78 35.15 19.79
C TRP A 352 -21.29 36.62 19.74
N LYS A 353 -19.96 36.84 19.70
CA LYS A 353 -19.29 38.16 19.77
C LYS A 353 -19.92 39.25 18.91
N ASP A 354 -20.39 38.92 17.70
CA ASP A 354 -20.84 39.90 16.70
C ASP A 354 -22.32 40.35 16.85
N ASN A 355 -23.17 39.62 17.58
CA ASN A 355 -24.56 40.04 17.82
C ASN A 355 -25.23 39.31 19.01
N PRO A 356 -25.13 39.83 20.25
CA PRO A 356 -25.66 39.17 21.44
C PRO A 356 -27.20 39.17 21.54
N ASP A 357 -27.88 40.13 20.89
CA ASP A 357 -29.34 40.29 21.01
C ASP A 357 -30.15 39.36 20.07
N GLU A 358 -29.56 38.89 18.96
CA GLU A 358 -30.17 37.94 18.04
C GLU A 358 -29.19 36.83 17.60
N PRO A 359 -28.75 35.93 18.53
CA PRO A 359 -27.72 34.92 18.24
C PRO A 359 -28.10 33.97 17.10
N LEU A 360 -29.40 33.74 16.87
CA LEU A 360 -29.90 32.90 15.76
C LEU A 360 -29.54 33.46 14.37
N LYS A 361 -29.38 34.78 14.21
CA LYS A 361 -29.05 35.45 12.92
C LYS A 361 -27.57 35.77 12.76
N ALA A 362 -26.76 35.65 13.80
CA ALA A 362 -25.31 35.87 13.73
C ALA A 362 -24.60 34.77 12.90
N ASP A 363 -23.43 35.05 12.35
CA ASP A 363 -22.56 34.00 11.80
C ASP A 363 -21.78 33.35 12.95
N MET A 364 -22.29 32.24 13.50
CA MET A 364 -21.61 31.52 14.57
C MET A 364 -20.42 30.74 14.00
N PRO A 365 -19.17 31.03 14.42
CA PRO A 365 -18.00 30.39 13.82
C PRO A 365 -17.84 28.91 14.20
N VAL A 366 -18.29 28.49 15.39
CA VAL A 366 -18.10 27.13 15.90
C VAL A 366 -19.45 26.45 16.14
N ARG A 367 -19.60 25.22 15.62
CA ARG A 367 -20.75 24.34 15.89
C ARG A 367 -20.46 23.46 17.10
N VAL A 368 -21.41 23.28 18.01
CA VAL A 368 -21.21 22.47 19.24
C VAL A 368 -22.11 21.25 19.24
N PHE A 369 -21.52 20.06 19.24
CA PHE A 369 -22.20 18.78 19.34
C PHE A 369 -22.03 18.21 20.74
N THR A 370 -23.11 17.65 21.31
CA THR A 370 -23.08 17.10 22.67
C THR A 370 -23.56 15.65 22.68
N TYR A 371 -22.72 14.77 23.23
CA TYR A 371 -22.97 13.35 23.40
C TYR A 371 -23.11 13.04 24.89
N LEU A 372 -24.35 12.78 25.32
CA LEU A 372 -24.67 12.47 26.70
C LEU A 372 -24.68 10.96 26.93
N ILE A 373 -23.81 10.46 27.80
CA ILE A 373 -23.61 9.02 28.03
C ILE A 373 -24.22 8.57 29.36
N GLY A 374 -25.23 7.69 29.31
CA GLY A 374 -25.78 7.06 30.51
C GLY A 374 -27.26 6.69 30.38
N ARG A 375 -27.66 5.64 31.10
CA ARG A 375 -29.07 5.20 31.16
C ARG A 375 -29.92 6.09 32.07
N GLU A 376 -29.32 6.58 33.16
CA GLU A 376 -29.94 7.48 34.13
C GLU A 376 -29.11 8.76 34.14
N VAL A 377 -29.70 9.87 33.69
CA VAL A 377 -29.05 11.17 33.59
C VAL A 377 -30.05 12.27 33.93
N ALA A 378 -29.66 13.19 34.83
CA ALA A 378 -30.54 14.24 35.32
C ALA A 378 -30.62 15.46 34.38
N ASP A 379 -29.49 15.86 33.78
CA ASP A 379 -29.29 17.21 33.22
C ASP A 379 -29.43 17.30 31.69
N VAL A 380 -30.30 16.47 31.11
CA VAL A 380 -30.58 16.40 29.66
C VAL A 380 -30.84 17.78 29.05
N ARG A 381 -31.59 18.65 29.75
CA ARG A 381 -32.03 19.95 29.23
C ARG A 381 -30.87 20.91 28.95
N GLU A 382 -29.89 21.00 29.85
CA GLU A 382 -28.78 21.96 29.71
C GLU A 382 -27.81 21.50 28.61
N VAL A 383 -27.53 20.19 28.54
CA VAL A 383 -26.69 19.58 27.48
C VAL A 383 -27.33 19.72 26.11
N GLN A 384 -28.65 19.52 26.01
CA GLN A 384 -29.41 19.75 24.78
C GLN A 384 -29.37 21.24 24.39
N TRP A 385 -29.59 22.16 25.34
CA TRP A 385 -29.57 23.60 25.08
C TRP A 385 -28.22 24.07 24.49
N MET A 386 -27.09 23.61 25.03
CA MET A 386 -25.76 23.99 24.54
C MET A 386 -25.55 23.63 23.06
N ALA A 387 -26.03 22.46 22.62
CA ALA A 387 -25.94 22.06 21.21
C ALA A 387 -26.91 22.85 20.31
N CYS A 388 -28.16 23.01 20.75
CA CYS A 388 -29.18 23.68 19.95
C CYS A 388 -28.88 25.18 19.76
N ALA A 389 -28.39 25.85 20.80
CA ALA A 389 -28.05 27.28 20.74
C ALA A 389 -26.87 27.56 19.79
N ASN A 390 -25.98 26.59 19.59
CA ASN A 390 -24.76 26.71 18.78
C ASN A 390 -24.81 25.92 17.45
N ARG A 391 -25.99 25.81 16.80
CA ARG A 391 -26.22 25.17 15.48
C ARG A 391 -25.67 23.74 15.32
N GLY A 392 -25.52 23.00 16.41
CA GLY A 392 -25.08 21.61 16.41
C GLY A 392 -26.23 20.61 16.55
N TYR A 393 -25.94 19.49 17.21
CA TYR A 393 -26.90 18.42 17.45
C TYR A 393 -26.66 17.75 18.80
N TYR A 394 -27.75 17.37 19.46
CA TYR A 394 -27.76 16.66 20.74
C TYR A 394 -28.00 15.17 20.50
N VAL A 395 -27.21 14.33 21.17
CA VAL A 395 -27.28 12.86 21.09
C VAL A 395 -27.27 12.28 22.51
N HIS A 396 -28.14 11.29 22.76
CA HIS A 396 -28.20 10.53 24.00
C HIS A 396 -27.81 9.07 23.73
N LEU A 397 -26.92 8.50 24.54
CA LEU A 397 -26.36 7.17 24.35
C LEU A 397 -26.56 6.31 25.60
N CYS A 398 -27.34 5.24 25.47
CA CYS A 398 -27.62 4.27 26.54
C CYS A 398 -26.81 2.98 26.39
N THR A 399 -26.46 2.59 25.17
CA THR A 399 -25.73 1.34 24.87
C THR A 399 -24.61 1.54 23.84
N PRO A 400 -23.56 0.71 23.86
CA PRO A 400 -22.48 0.78 22.85
C PRO A 400 -22.95 0.43 21.42
N ALA A 401 -24.10 -0.25 21.27
CA ALA A 401 -24.66 -0.61 19.97
C ALA A 401 -25.29 0.59 19.24
N GLU A 402 -25.90 1.52 19.97
CA GLU A 402 -26.51 2.75 19.43
C GLU A 402 -25.46 3.70 18.83
N VAL A 403 -24.23 3.70 19.38
CA VAL A 403 -23.16 4.65 19.08
C VAL A 403 -22.92 4.85 17.59
N ARG A 404 -22.89 3.76 16.80
CA ARG A 404 -22.61 3.82 15.35
C ARG A 404 -23.64 4.66 14.59
N GLU A 405 -24.93 4.44 14.84
CA GLU A 405 -26.01 5.14 14.14
C GLU A 405 -26.16 6.57 14.65
N GLU A 406 -26.06 6.76 15.96
CA GLU A 406 -26.26 8.05 16.62
C GLU A 406 -25.13 9.05 16.34
N VAL A 407 -23.87 8.59 16.25
CA VAL A 407 -22.74 9.48 15.88
C VAL A 407 -22.90 10.02 14.46
N LEU A 408 -23.31 9.19 13.50
CA LEU A 408 -23.43 9.61 12.08
C LEU A 408 -24.44 10.75 11.84
N LYS A 409 -25.34 11.05 12.79
CA LYS A 409 -26.32 12.14 12.69
C LYS A 409 -25.70 13.54 12.63
N TYR A 410 -24.43 13.72 13.00
CA TYR A 410 -23.75 15.01 12.84
C TYR A 410 -23.52 15.36 11.34
N VAL A 411 -23.39 14.36 10.47
CA VAL A 411 -23.03 14.54 9.05
C VAL A 411 -24.11 15.33 8.27
N PRO A 412 -25.42 14.98 8.31
CA PRO A 412 -26.47 15.80 7.72
C PRO A 412 -26.55 17.24 8.28
N VAL A 413 -26.18 17.44 9.55
CA VAL A 413 -26.19 18.77 10.19
C VAL A 413 -25.05 19.65 9.63
N MET A 414 -23.88 19.07 9.40
CA MET A 414 -22.77 19.73 8.69
C MET A 414 -23.07 20.00 7.21
N ALA A 415 -23.92 19.17 6.59
CA ALA A 415 -24.32 19.32 5.18
C ALA A 415 -25.35 20.45 4.94
N ARG A 416 -26.02 20.98 5.98
CA ARG A 416 -27.10 21.99 5.82
C ARG A 416 -26.72 23.20 4.95
N PRO A 417 -25.54 23.86 5.12
CA PRO A 417 -25.16 25.02 4.30
C PRO A 417 -25.03 24.69 2.80
N LEU A 418 -24.48 23.50 2.52
CA LEU A 418 -24.30 22.94 1.18
C LEU A 418 -25.64 22.63 0.53
N VAL A 419 -26.53 21.91 1.23
CA VAL A 419 -27.90 21.59 0.76
C VAL A 419 -28.72 22.86 0.49
N LEU A 420 -28.61 23.89 1.35
CA LEU A 420 -29.27 25.18 1.17
C LEU A 420 -28.74 25.98 -0.03
N GLY A 421 -27.56 25.64 -0.55
CA GLY A 421 -26.99 26.22 -1.77
C GLY A 421 -27.76 25.82 -3.04
N ARG A 422 -28.32 24.60 -3.08
CA ARG A 422 -29.12 23.97 -4.17
C ARG A 422 -28.50 23.87 -5.57
N THR A 423 -27.57 24.74 -5.97
CA THR A 423 -27.05 24.85 -7.34
C THR A 423 -25.57 24.48 -7.50
N ASP A 424 -24.82 24.39 -6.40
CA ASP A 424 -23.41 24.04 -6.41
C ASP A 424 -23.22 22.62 -5.86
N HIS A 425 -22.80 21.72 -6.75
CA HIS A 425 -22.58 20.31 -6.46
C HIS A 425 -21.08 20.02 -6.61
N PRO A 426 -20.29 20.11 -5.52
CA PRO A 426 -18.84 19.94 -5.60
C PRO A 426 -18.49 18.51 -6.02
N THR A 427 -17.61 18.38 -7.01
CA THR A 427 -17.00 17.10 -7.41
C THR A 427 -15.81 16.80 -6.53
N ILE A 428 -15.88 15.70 -5.78
CA ILE A 428 -14.82 15.29 -4.87
C ILE A 428 -14.19 14.00 -5.38
N TRP A 429 -12.86 13.94 -5.34
CA TRP A 429 -12.05 12.76 -5.64
C TRP A 429 -11.40 12.26 -4.36
N THR A 430 -11.58 10.99 -4.04
CA THR A 430 -10.99 10.36 -2.86
C THR A 430 -9.52 10.02 -3.04
N PRO A 431 -8.73 9.93 -1.95
CA PRO A 431 -7.43 9.27 -1.98
C PRO A 431 -7.57 7.78 -2.33
N VAL A 432 -6.45 7.12 -2.63
CA VAL A 432 -6.44 5.67 -2.91
C VAL A 432 -7.05 4.88 -1.75
N TYR A 433 -7.96 3.96 -2.06
CA TYR A 433 -8.44 2.93 -1.14
C TYR A 433 -8.54 1.57 -1.83
N ALA A 434 -8.75 0.50 -1.06
CA ALA A 434 -8.97 -0.86 -1.55
C ALA A 434 -10.47 -1.23 -1.46
N ASP A 435 -10.97 -1.97 -2.47
CA ASP A 435 -12.41 -2.20 -2.73
C ASP A 435 -13.23 -2.58 -1.47
N VAL A 436 -12.80 -3.59 -0.70
CA VAL A 436 -13.65 -4.21 0.34
C VAL A 436 -13.08 -4.14 1.77
N THR A 437 -11.76 -4.12 1.97
CA THR A 437 -11.14 -4.18 3.30
C THR A 437 -11.01 -2.81 3.97
N ASP A 438 -11.77 -2.58 5.05
CA ASP A 438 -11.49 -1.48 5.98
C ASP A 438 -10.12 -1.74 6.64
N PRO A 439 -9.15 -0.81 6.61
CA PRO A 439 -7.83 -1.00 7.23
C PRO A 439 -7.87 -1.29 8.74
N LYS A 440 -9.01 -1.08 9.42
CA LYS A 440 -9.26 -1.56 10.80
C LYS A 440 -9.17 -3.09 10.95
N MET A 441 -9.26 -3.85 9.85
CA MET A 441 -9.19 -5.31 9.83
C MET A 441 -7.75 -5.85 9.70
N THR A 442 -6.75 -5.01 9.42
CA THR A 442 -5.35 -5.42 9.22
C THR A 442 -4.74 -6.10 10.46
N ASP A 443 -4.97 -5.53 11.64
CA ASP A 443 -4.48 -6.06 12.91
C ASP A 443 -5.15 -7.42 13.24
N TRP A 444 -6.43 -7.59 12.89
CA TRP A 444 -7.16 -8.86 13.04
C TRP A 444 -6.71 -9.94 12.05
N LEU A 445 -6.47 -9.58 10.79
CA LEU A 445 -5.90 -10.49 9.78
C LEU A 445 -4.50 -10.97 10.19
N TRP A 446 -3.71 -10.09 10.80
CA TRP A 446 -2.41 -10.45 11.36
C TRP A 446 -2.55 -11.41 12.56
N GLU A 447 -3.45 -11.11 13.51
CA GLU A 447 -3.72 -12.00 14.64
C GLU A 447 -4.20 -13.38 14.18
N GLN A 448 -5.08 -13.45 13.17
CA GLN A 448 -5.54 -14.69 12.56
C GLN A 448 -4.39 -15.47 11.90
N ARG A 449 -3.48 -14.78 11.20
CA ARG A 449 -2.27 -15.40 10.63
C ARG A 449 -1.37 -15.98 11.71
N GLU A 450 -1.09 -15.24 12.78
CA GLU A 450 -0.32 -15.75 13.92
C GLU A 450 -1.03 -16.94 14.60
N ASN A 451 -2.36 -16.90 14.71
CA ASN A 451 -3.17 -18.01 15.23
C ASN A 451 -3.01 -19.28 14.38
N ASP A 452 -3.10 -19.15 13.05
CA ASP A 452 -2.92 -20.29 12.13
C ASP A 452 -1.45 -20.73 12.05
N GLU A 453 -0.46 -19.85 12.20
CA GLU A 453 0.94 -20.24 12.33
C GLU A 453 1.18 -21.01 13.64
N GLN A 454 0.69 -20.51 14.78
CA GLN A 454 0.79 -21.17 16.07
C GLN A 454 0.16 -22.57 16.03
N LYS A 455 -1.05 -22.67 15.45
CA LYS A 455 -1.74 -23.94 15.19
C LYS A 455 -0.95 -24.87 14.28
N ASN A 456 -0.32 -24.35 13.22
CA ASN A 456 0.55 -25.14 12.35
C ASN A 456 1.80 -25.64 13.09
N ARG A 457 2.47 -24.79 13.88
CA ARG A 457 3.61 -25.16 14.75
C ARG A 457 3.20 -26.25 15.74
N PHE A 458 2.05 -26.08 16.40
CA PHE A 458 1.48 -27.06 17.33
C PHE A 458 1.16 -28.41 16.65
N LEU A 459 0.51 -28.40 15.48
CA LEU A 459 0.21 -29.62 14.72
C LEU A 459 1.47 -30.32 14.20
N LEU A 460 2.49 -29.56 13.76
CA LEU A 460 3.79 -30.09 13.38
C LEU A 460 4.48 -30.73 14.59
N TYR A 461 4.53 -30.04 15.73
CA TYR A 461 5.06 -30.57 16.98
C TYR A 461 4.34 -31.86 17.42
N GLN A 462 3.01 -31.87 17.39
CA GLN A 462 2.19 -33.05 17.74
C GLN A 462 2.46 -34.24 16.79
N ARG A 463 2.71 -33.97 15.50
CA ARG A 463 3.08 -34.98 14.50
C ARG A 463 4.53 -35.48 14.67
N ASN A 464 5.45 -34.56 14.99
CA ASN A 464 6.88 -34.81 15.14
C ASN A 464 7.24 -35.48 16.47
N LYS A 465 6.37 -35.41 17.49
CA LYS A 465 6.47 -36.19 18.74
C LYS A 465 6.50 -37.73 18.53
N LYS A 466 6.38 -38.21 17.28
CA LYS A 466 6.53 -39.62 16.88
C LYS A 466 7.82 -39.97 16.12
N PHE A 467 8.64 -39.01 15.65
CA PHE A 467 9.88 -39.29 14.90
C PHE A 467 11.00 -38.24 15.15
N LEU A 468 12.20 -38.73 15.48
CA LEU A 468 13.40 -37.95 15.83
C LEU A 468 14.13 -37.34 14.61
N ASN A 469 14.62 -36.10 14.73
CA ASN A 469 16.05 -35.70 14.74
C ASN A 469 16.17 -34.16 14.57
N SER A 470 16.97 -33.47 15.39
CA SER A 470 16.84 -31.99 15.56
C SER A 470 17.34 -31.15 14.39
N GLU A 471 18.50 -31.47 13.80
CA GLU A 471 19.07 -30.65 12.70
C GLU A 471 18.30 -30.80 11.38
N GLU A 472 17.76 -31.99 11.10
CA GLU A 472 16.81 -32.18 9.98
C GLU A 472 15.45 -31.51 10.25
N GLN A 473 15.06 -31.33 11.52
CA GLN A 473 13.84 -30.60 11.86
C GLN A 473 13.99 -29.11 11.58
N ASP A 474 15.08 -28.46 11.97
CA ASP A 474 15.32 -27.04 11.64
C ASP A 474 15.48 -26.84 10.14
N ARG A 475 16.27 -27.68 9.45
CA ARG A 475 16.37 -27.64 7.98
C ARG A 475 15.02 -27.79 7.30
N ARG A 476 14.17 -28.74 7.73
CA ARG A 476 12.82 -28.89 7.18
C ARG A 476 11.86 -27.79 7.63
N TYR A 477 12.05 -27.18 8.79
CA TYR A 477 11.20 -26.10 9.27
C TYR A 477 11.46 -24.82 8.47
N VAL A 478 12.72 -24.39 8.38
CA VAL A 478 13.15 -23.25 7.55
C VAL A 478 12.84 -23.51 6.08
N SER A 479 13.17 -24.70 5.56
CA SER A 479 12.82 -25.09 4.18
C SER A 479 11.31 -25.02 3.94
N ASN A 480 10.46 -25.50 4.86
CA ASN A 480 9.00 -25.39 4.73
C ASN A 480 8.46 -23.97 4.98
N GLN A 481 9.13 -23.12 5.76
CA GLN A 481 8.74 -21.71 5.91
C GLN A 481 9.01 -20.94 4.61
N LYS A 482 10.19 -21.18 4.00
CA LYS A 482 10.58 -20.63 2.70
C LYS A 482 9.70 -21.19 1.57
N TRP A 483 9.51 -22.52 1.50
CA TRP A 483 8.55 -23.16 0.60
C TRP A 483 7.12 -22.67 0.80
N ARG A 484 6.69 -22.38 2.03
CA ARG A 484 5.39 -21.75 2.26
C ARG A 484 5.36 -20.30 1.80
N TYR A 485 6.43 -19.53 1.96
CA TYR A 485 6.52 -18.19 1.42
C TYR A 485 6.36 -18.21 -0.11
N ASP A 486 7.14 -19.05 -0.79
CA ASP A 486 7.13 -19.24 -2.24
C ASP A 486 5.83 -19.91 -2.74
N GLN A 487 5.22 -20.82 -1.97
CA GLN A 487 3.91 -21.42 -2.29
C GLN A 487 2.72 -20.52 -1.98
N ILE A 488 2.78 -19.65 -0.96
CA ILE A 488 1.69 -18.72 -0.65
C ILE A 488 1.59 -17.69 -1.79
N ASP A 489 2.72 -17.30 -2.38
CA ASP A 489 2.77 -16.45 -3.58
C ASP A 489 2.20 -17.15 -4.84
N GLN A 490 2.07 -18.48 -4.85
CA GLN A 490 1.74 -19.25 -6.08
C GLN A 490 0.53 -20.21 -6.01
N THR A 491 0.03 -20.59 -4.83
CA THR A 491 -0.90 -21.75 -4.70
C THR A 491 -2.14 -21.56 -3.82
N LYS A 492 -2.40 -20.37 -3.27
CA LYS A 492 -3.72 -20.04 -2.66
C LYS A 492 -3.93 -18.54 -2.44
N GLU A 493 -4.81 -17.95 -3.25
CA GLU A 493 -5.65 -16.79 -2.94
C GLU A 493 -5.08 -15.79 -1.91
N LEU A 494 -3.88 -15.24 -2.19
CA LEU A 494 -3.54 -13.92 -1.67
C LEU A 494 -4.58 -12.96 -2.23
N GLN A 495 -5.34 -12.31 -1.35
CA GLN A 495 -6.43 -11.43 -1.75
C GLN A 495 -5.85 -10.24 -2.53
N GLU A 496 -5.95 -10.27 -3.86
CA GLU A 496 -5.40 -9.24 -4.74
C GLU A 496 -6.20 -7.95 -4.54
N TYR A 497 -5.66 -7.05 -3.72
CA TYR A 497 -6.31 -5.79 -3.39
C TYR A 497 -6.31 -4.85 -4.59
N LYS A 498 -7.42 -4.81 -5.32
CA LYS A 498 -7.68 -3.76 -6.31
C LYS A 498 -7.72 -2.40 -5.62
N LEU A 499 -6.74 -1.56 -5.95
CA LEU A 499 -6.66 -0.18 -5.52
C LEU A 499 -7.51 0.68 -6.45
N MET A 500 -8.28 1.60 -5.87
CA MET A 500 -9.20 2.47 -6.59
C MET A 500 -9.16 3.89 -6.01
N THR A 501 -9.52 4.85 -6.84
CA THR A 501 -10.00 6.18 -6.41
C THR A 501 -11.43 6.33 -6.89
N SER A 502 -12.25 7.07 -6.17
CA SER A 502 -13.63 7.32 -6.54
C SER A 502 -13.92 8.80 -6.65
N VAL A 503 -14.77 9.13 -7.61
CA VAL A 503 -15.35 10.45 -7.77
C VAL A 503 -16.78 10.41 -7.22
N SER A 504 -17.18 11.47 -6.53
CA SER A 504 -18.45 11.57 -5.83
C SER A 504 -19.08 12.96 -5.94
N MET A 505 -20.42 12.99 -5.90
CA MET A 505 -21.24 14.21 -5.85
C MET A 505 -22.35 14.03 -4.81
N PRO A 506 -22.66 15.03 -3.97
CA PRO A 506 -23.81 15.00 -3.09
C PRO A 506 -25.13 15.07 -3.87
N VAL A 507 -26.22 14.59 -3.28
CA VAL A 507 -27.58 14.61 -3.87
C VAL A 507 -28.54 15.27 -2.87
N PHE A 508 -29.18 16.37 -3.27
CA PHE A 508 -29.96 17.23 -2.37
C PHE A 508 -31.46 16.97 -2.45
N ASP A 509 -32.17 17.08 -1.31
CA ASP A 509 -33.64 17.04 -1.31
C ASP A 509 -34.20 18.38 -1.82
N ARG A 510 -34.83 18.35 -3.00
CA ARG A 510 -35.44 19.54 -3.64
C ARG A 510 -36.90 19.77 -3.23
N ARG A 511 -37.47 18.96 -2.33
CA ARG A 511 -38.88 19.07 -1.93
C ARG A 511 -39.11 20.28 -1.00
N ASP A 512 -39.94 21.22 -1.45
CA ASP A 512 -40.33 22.40 -0.67
C ASP A 512 -41.47 22.05 0.30
N ASN A 513 -41.11 21.66 1.53
CA ASN A 513 -42.05 21.38 2.61
C ASN A 513 -42.52 22.66 3.33
N ALA A 514 -43.66 22.58 4.03
CA ALA A 514 -44.23 23.70 4.81
C ALA A 514 -43.31 24.19 5.95
N THR A 515 -42.37 23.34 6.39
CA THR A 515 -41.19 23.73 7.17
C THR A 515 -39.95 23.60 6.28
N MET A 516 -39.06 24.59 6.33
CA MET A 516 -37.79 24.55 5.60
C MET A 516 -36.91 23.43 6.17
N ILE A 517 -36.73 22.37 5.38
CA ILE A 517 -35.95 21.18 5.72
C ILE A 517 -34.77 21.09 4.75
N ALA A 518 -33.55 21.19 5.29
CA ALA A 518 -32.31 21.06 4.52
C ALA A 518 -31.72 19.66 4.73
N ASN A 519 -32.27 18.67 4.03
CA ASN A 519 -31.81 17.27 4.10
C ASN A 519 -30.98 16.87 2.88
N LEU A 520 -29.91 16.12 3.12
CA LEU A 520 -29.18 15.37 2.11
C LEU A 520 -29.97 14.09 1.78
N LEU A 521 -30.18 13.76 0.50
CA LEU A 521 -30.76 12.47 0.09
C LEU A 521 -29.72 11.34 0.13
N GLY A 522 -28.48 11.67 -0.24
CA GLY A 522 -27.37 10.74 -0.32
C GLY A 522 -26.18 11.31 -1.08
N VAL A 523 -25.31 10.42 -1.54
CA VAL A 523 -24.13 10.71 -2.38
C VAL A 523 -24.11 9.70 -3.53
N ALA A 524 -23.94 10.19 -4.75
CA ALA A 524 -23.71 9.37 -5.94
C ALA A 524 -22.20 9.30 -6.22
N GLY A 525 -21.71 8.13 -6.62
CA GLY A 525 -20.29 7.93 -6.92
C GLY A 525 -20.03 6.83 -7.96
N THR A 526 -18.82 6.84 -8.50
CA THR A 526 -18.29 5.74 -9.32
C THR A 526 -16.81 5.57 -9.08
N ASP A 527 -16.37 4.32 -9.13
CA ASP A 527 -14.99 3.95 -8.87
C ASP A 527 -14.17 3.95 -10.16
N VAL A 528 -12.88 4.26 -10.01
CA VAL A 528 -11.88 4.26 -11.06
C VAL A 528 -10.71 3.42 -10.55
N PRO A 529 -10.56 2.17 -11.03
CA PRO A 529 -9.42 1.34 -10.67
C PRO A 529 -8.10 2.00 -11.08
N ILE A 530 -7.09 1.89 -10.22
CA ILE A 530 -5.76 2.44 -10.48
C ILE A 530 -5.17 1.84 -11.78
N ASP A 531 -5.40 0.55 -12.03
CA ASP A 531 -5.02 -0.14 -13.26
C ASP A 531 -5.71 0.43 -14.52
N GLU A 532 -6.83 1.16 -14.39
CA GLU A 532 -7.42 1.87 -15.53
C GLU A 532 -6.60 3.12 -15.86
N ILE A 533 -6.14 3.85 -14.85
CA ILE A 533 -5.34 5.06 -14.99
C ILE A 533 -3.92 4.73 -15.50
N GLU A 534 -3.32 3.64 -15.02
CA GLU A 534 -1.98 3.19 -15.46
C GLU A 534 -1.92 2.94 -16.99
N LYS A 535 -3.02 2.43 -17.59
CA LYS A 535 -3.12 2.22 -19.05
C LYS A 535 -2.95 3.52 -19.86
N PHE A 536 -3.22 4.69 -19.26
CA PHE A 536 -2.99 6.00 -19.89
C PHE A 536 -1.59 6.58 -19.66
N MET A 537 -0.74 5.95 -18.84
CA MET A 537 0.65 6.40 -18.60
C MET A 537 1.63 6.01 -19.70
N ILE A 538 1.22 5.08 -20.59
CA ILE A 538 1.95 4.63 -21.78
C ILE A 538 3.43 4.25 -21.51
N PRO A 539 3.73 3.26 -20.65
CA PRO A 539 5.10 2.94 -20.22
C PRO A 539 6.10 2.72 -21.38
N HIS A 540 5.65 2.08 -22.46
CA HIS A 540 6.46 1.82 -23.65
C HIS A 540 6.98 3.08 -24.36
N MET A 541 6.32 4.24 -24.18
CA MET A 541 6.78 5.52 -24.72
C MET A 541 7.89 6.14 -23.87
N LEU A 542 7.80 5.99 -22.54
CA LEU A 542 8.78 6.46 -21.56
C LEU A 542 10.09 5.68 -21.69
N GLY A 543 9.97 4.35 -21.79
CA GLY A 543 11.08 3.41 -21.98
C GLY A 543 11.89 3.12 -20.72
N VAL A 544 13.05 2.49 -20.92
CA VAL A 544 13.90 1.97 -19.84
C VAL A 544 14.23 3.04 -18.80
N ASN A 545 13.98 2.73 -17.53
CA ASN A 545 14.14 3.61 -16.36
C ASN A 545 13.33 4.93 -16.40
N GLY A 546 12.47 5.13 -17.40
CA GLY A 546 11.49 6.20 -17.44
C GLY A 546 10.14 5.70 -16.90
N TYR A 547 9.50 6.50 -16.06
CA TYR A 547 8.21 6.17 -15.44
C TYR A 547 7.37 7.44 -15.24
N ALA A 548 6.06 7.24 -15.10
CA ALA A 548 5.12 8.30 -14.76
C ALA A 548 4.47 7.98 -13.42
N PHE A 549 4.10 9.02 -12.69
CA PHE A 549 3.40 8.90 -11.42
C PHE A 549 2.41 10.06 -11.25
N ILE A 550 1.43 9.87 -10.37
CA ILE A 550 0.39 10.87 -10.08
C ILE A 550 0.41 11.19 -8.60
N VAL A 551 0.32 12.49 -8.30
CA VAL A 551 0.34 13.04 -6.95
C VAL A 551 -0.94 13.84 -6.70
N THR A 552 -1.45 13.76 -5.47
CA THR A 552 -2.62 14.52 -5.00
C THR A 552 -2.26 15.95 -4.55
N ASN A 553 -3.27 16.79 -4.37
CA ASN A 553 -3.17 18.13 -3.77
C ASN A 553 -2.61 18.15 -2.32
N ASN A 554 -2.51 16.99 -1.65
CA ASN A 554 -1.88 16.87 -0.34
C ASN A 554 -0.41 16.41 -0.41
N GLY A 555 0.07 15.95 -1.57
CA GLY A 555 1.41 15.39 -1.79
C GLY A 555 1.48 13.86 -1.72
N PHE A 556 0.39 13.20 -1.33
CA PHE A 556 0.27 11.75 -1.35
C PHE A 556 0.25 11.21 -2.78
N ILE A 557 0.90 10.07 -2.96
CA ILE A 557 0.97 9.34 -4.23
C ILE A 557 -0.38 8.67 -4.51
N LEU A 558 -0.89 8.84 -5.74
CA LEU A 558 -1.99 8.04 -6.27
C LEU A 558 -1.47 6.75 -6.92
N ILE A 559 -0.39 6.86 -7.70
CA ILE A 559 0.23 5.78 -8.48
C ILE A 559 1.73 6.07 -8.58
N HIS A 560 2.60 5.11 -8.26
CA HIS A 560 4.05 5.16 -8.47
C HIS A 560 4.62 3.72 -8.50
N PRO A 561 5.63 3.39 -9.33
CA PRO A 561 6.19 2.03 -9.43
C PRO A 561 6.67 1.46 -8.09
N ASP A 562 7.36 2.27 -7.27
CA ASP A 562 7.89 1.87 -5.95
C ASP A 562 6.89 2.04 -4.79
N LEU A 563 5.59 2.29 -5.06
CA LEU A 563 4.56 2.28 -4.03
C LEU A 563 4.25 0.83 -3.64
N ARG A 564 4.49 0.46 -2.38
CA ARG A 564 4.31 -0.90 -1.85
C ARG A 564 3.23 -0.91 -0.76
N PRO A 565 1.93 -0.88 -1.10
CA PRO A 565 0.83 -0.74 -0.13
C PRO A 565 0.46 -2.06 0.57
N VAL A 566 0.90 -3.20 0.05
CA VAL A 566 0.69 -4.53 0.61
C VAL A 566 2.00 -5.04 1.22
N PHE A 567 1.90 -5.79 2.32
CA PHE A 567 3.00 -6.50 2.96
C PHE A 567 2.55 -7.94 3.26
N GLN A 568 3.24 -8.93 2.69
CA GLN A 568 2.88 -10.36 2.83
C GLN A 568 1.38 -10.65 2.59
N GLY A 569 0.72 -9.99 1.62
CA GLY A 569 -0.73 -10.17 1.38
C GLY A 569 -1.68 -9.49 2.36
N ILE A 570 -1.21 -8.61 3.25
CA ILE A 570 -2.04 -7.76 4.12
C ILE A 570 -1.76 -6.29 3.76
N LEU A 571 -2.79 -5.45 3.70
CA LEU A 571 -2.60 -4.00 3.50
C LEU A 571 -1.80 -3.39 4.67
N LYS A 572 -0.79 -2.59 4.36
CA LYS A 572 -0.01 -1.88 5.37
C LYS A 572 -0.90 -0.85 6.10
N PRO A 573 -0.74 -0.64 7.41
CA PRO A 573 -1.33 0.51 8.08
C PRO A 573 -0.95 1.81 7.34
N ALA A 574 -1.90 2.73 7.14
CA ALA A 574 -1.64 4.04 6.53
C ALA A 574 -1.09 4.05 5.08
N TYR A 575 -1.28 2.97 4.30
CA TYR A 575 -0.81 2.84 2.90
C TYR A 575 -1.24 3.99 1.96
N ASN A 576 -2.35 4.66 2.25
CA ASN A 576 -2.90 5.76 1.47
C ASN A 576 -2.36 7.16 1.85
N SER A 577 -1.31 7.21 2.69
CA SER A 577 -0.69 8.45 3.18
C SER A 577 0.82 8.54 2.89
N VAL A 578 1.30 7.74 1.93
CA VAL A 578 2.69 7.79 1.44
C VAL A 578 2.89 9.02 0.56
N ASP A 579 3.86 9.86 0.91
CA ASP A 579 4.16 11.10 0.19
C ASP A 579 5.19 10.91 -0.95
N MET A 580 5.13 11.74 -1.99
CA MET A 580 6.14 11.80 -3.06
C MET A 580 7.59 11.85 -2.52
N ALA A 581 7.84 12.65 -1.48
CA ALA A 581 9.18 12.81 -0.90
C ALA A 581 9.67 11.56 -0.12
N GLU A 582 8.76 10.66 0.27
CA GLU A 582 9.09 9.39 0.94
C GLU A 582 9.50 8.28 -0.04
N VAL A 583 9.32 8.49 -1.35
CA VAL A 583 9.59 7.48 -2.39
C VAL A 583 10.67 7.93 -3.37
N GLU A 584 10.70 9.21 -3.75
CA GLU A 584 11.76 9.78 -4.59
C GLU A 584 13.01 10.09 -3.75
N LEU A 585 13.91 9.10 -3.63
CA LEU A 585 15.12 9.19 -2.82
C LEU A 585 16.19 10.06 -3.49
N MET A 586 16.55 11.19 -2.85
CA MET A 586 17.60 12.11 -3.33
C MET A 586 19.01 11.60 -3.01
N ASP A 587 20.00 12.03 -3.81
CA ASP A 587 21.38 11.51 -3.68
C ASP A 587 22.19 12.08 -2.48
N HIS A 588 21.65 13.08 -1.77
CA HIS A 588 22.30 13.62 -0.57
C HIS A 588 22.18 12.67 0.64
N ASP A 589 23.11 12.78 1.59
CA ASP A 589 23.16 11.98 2.83
C ASP A 589 22.61 12.79 4.02
N THR A 590 21.39 13.31 3.87
CA THR A 590 20.68 14.00 4.97
C THR A 590 20.16 13.01 6.03
N GLY A 591 19.70 13.55 7.16
CA GLY A 591 19.08 12.75 8.22
C GLY A 591 17.72 12.14 7.81
N PRO A 592 17.22 11.14 8.54
CA PRO A 592 15.90 10.57 8.29
C PRO A 592 14.82 11.65 8.36
N ARG A 593 13.96 11.70 7.35
CA ARG A 593 12.88 12.69 7.14
C ARG A 593 13.32 14.16 7.00
N ASP A 594 14.62 14.45 6.90
CA ASP A 594 15.10 15.77 6.44
C ASP A 594 15.30 15.74 4.92
N PHE A 595 14.22 16.05 4.20
CA PHE A 595 14.20 16.01 2.73
C PHE A 595 15.01 17.18 2.13
N ASP A 596 15.69 16.91 1.02
CA ASP A 596 16.43 17.94 0.27
C ASP A 596 15.54 19.11 -0.20
N GLU A 597 16.09 20.33 -0.28
CA GLU A 597 15.33 21.50 -0.74
C GLU A 597 14.88 21.38 -2.21
N GLY A 598 15.61 20.66 -3.07
CA GLY A 598 15.22 20.37 -4.44
C GLY A 598 13.93 19.54 -4.53
N ILE A 599 13.81 18.46 -3.74
CA ILE A 599 12.56 17.67 -3.71
C ILE A 599 11.43 18.42 -3.00
N LYS A 600 11.71 19.19 -1.94
CA LYS A 600 10.72 20.10 -1.31
C LYS A 600 10.18 21.12 -2.32
N MET A 601 11.03 21.74 -3.13
CA MET A 601 10.63 22.70 -4.18
C MET A 601 9.83 22.02 -5.30
N LEU A 602 10.28 20.88 -5.81
CA LEU A 602 9.55 20.11 -6.83
C LEU A 602 8.16 19.72 -6.32
N ARG A 603 8.08 19.13 -5.13
CA ARG A 603 6.83 18.75 -4.47
C ARG A 603 5.89 19.95 -4.28
N ASN A 604 6.41 21.10 -3.87
CA ASN A 604 5.61 22.33 -3.74
C ASN A 604 5.01 22.78 -5.09
N ASN A 605 5.74 22.68 -6.20
CA ASN A 605 5.22 23.03 -7.52
C ASN A 605 4.16 22.03 -8.02
N VAL A 606 4.42 20.72 -7.81
CA VAL A 606 3.52 19.60 -8.14
C VAL A 606 2.21 19.72 -7.35
N VAL A 607 2.28 19.92 -6.04
CA VAL A 607 1.11 20.12 -5.15
C VAL A 607 0.32 21.37 -5.53
N ASN A 608 0.98 22.45 -5.96
CA ASN A 608 0.29 23.65 -6.42
C ASN A 608 -0.37 23.49 -7.81
N GLN A 609 -0.14 22.38 -8.53
CA GLN A 609 -0.56 22.14 -9.92
C GLN A 609 0.03 23.17 -10.90
N MET A 610 1.31 23.52 -10.71
CA MET A 610 2.07 24.30 -11.70
C MET A 610 2.55 23.37 -12.82
N ASN A 611 2.82 23.91 -14.01
CA ASN A 611 3.48 23.19 -15.09
C ASN A 611 4.96 23.60 -15.13
N GLY A 612 5.87 22.64 -15.29
CA GLY A 612 7.29 22.92 -15.29
C GLY A 612 8.17 21.68 -15.42
N SER A 613 9.47 21.87 -15.18
CA SER A 613 10.45 20.79 -15.15
C SER A 613 11.51 21.03 -14.09
N ALA A 614 12.08 19.96 -13.54
CA ALA A 614 13.20 19.98 -12.61
C ALA A 614 14.17 18.83 -12.90
N THR A 615 15.46 19.02 -12.66
CA THR A 615 16.49 17.97 -12.77
C THR A 615 17.08 17.70 -11.39
N LEU A 616 17.03 16.45 -10.94
CA LEU A 616 17.49 16.02 -9.62
C LEU A 616 18.40 14.79 -9.74
N TYR A 617 19.33 14.62 -8.80
CA TYR A 617 20.14 13.41 -8.66
C TYR A 617 19.46 12.50 -7.65
N THR A 618 19.17 11.26 -8.06
CA THR A 618 18.38 10.32 -7.25
C THR A 618 19.05 8.97 -7.11
N LYS A 619 18.88 8.38 -5.93
CA LYS A 619 19.17 6.98 -5.61
C LYS A 619 17.93 6.15 -5.95
N TYR A 620 18.09 4.96 -6.51
CA TYR A 620 17.02 3.99 -6.67
C TYR A 620 17.55 2.59 -6.34
N HIS A 621 16.65 1.69 -5.96
CA HIS A 621 17.01 0.33 -5.55
C HIS A 621 16.43 -0.71 -6.51
N TYR A 622 17.06 -1.89 -6.53
CA TYR A 622 16.57 -3.07 -7.24
C TYR A 622 16.88 -4.33 -6.44
N ASP A 623 16.22 -5.44 -6.81
CA ASP A 623 16.24 -6.72 -6.07
C ASP A 623 15.86 -6.56 -4.59
N ASP A 624 14.66 -6.02 -4.31
CA ASP A 624 14.11 -5.84 -2.96
C ASP A 624 15.05 -5.14 -1.97
N MET A 625 15.54 -3.96 -2.38
CA MET A 625 16.47 -3.13 -1.60
C MET A 625 17.83 -3.78 -1.30
N LYS A 626 18.23 -4.83 -2.04
CA LYS A 626 19.57 -5.42 -1.95
C LYS A 626 20.62 -4.63 -2.76
N ARG A 627 20.26 -4.02 -3.88
CA ARG A 627 21.19 -3.27 -4.76
C ARG A 627 20.74 -1.83 -4.98
N VAL A 628 21.70 -0.93 -5.24
CA VAL A 628 21.49 0.51 -5.47
C VAL A 628 22.09 0.97 -6.80
N GLY A 629 21.39 1.89 -7.46
CA GLY A 629 21.91 2.68 -8.57
C GLY A 629 21.72 4.18 -8.32
N ARG A 630 22.53 4.99 -9.03
CA ARG A 630 22.40 6.45 -9.08
C ARG A 630 22.07 6.88 -10.49
N VAL A 631 21.17 7.85 -10.62
CA VAL A 631 20.79 8.41 -11.91
C VAL A 631 20.38 9.87 -11.76
N LYS A 632 20.77 10.67 -12.74
CA LYS A 632 20.26 12.03 -12.92
C LYS A 632 18.92 11.92 -13.63
N ARG A 633 17.83 12.38 -13.01
CA ARG A 633 16.48 12.32 -13.57
C ARG A 633 15.97 13.72 -13.88
N LYS A 634 15.31 13.86 -15.04
CA LYS A 634 14.50 15.03 -15.39
C LYS A 634 13.04 14.70 -15.14
N TYR A 635 12.44 15.47 -14.23
CA TYR A 635 11.03 15.42 -13.86
C TYR A 635 10.30 16.53 -14.60
N ASP A 636 9.49 16.18 -15.59
CA ASP A 636 8.53 17.08 -16.24
C ASP A 636 7.16 16.88 -15.58
N TYR A 637 6.41 17.96 -15.29
CA TYR A 637 5.15 17.87 -14.54
C TYR A 637 4.08 18.87 -15.00
N ALA A 638 2.81 18.46 -14.93
CA ALA A 638 1.65 19.30 -15.27
C ALA A 638 0.39 18.93 -14.46
N GLY A 639 -0.38 19.94 -14.09
CA GLY A 639 -1.64 19.78 -13.37
C GLY A 639 -2.79 19.26 -14.25
N ILE A 640 -3.59 18.32 -13.73
CA ILE A 640 -4.84 17.91 -14.38
C ILE A 640 -5.94 18.90 -13.97
N MET A 641 -6.29 19.81 -14.87
CA MET A 641 -7.34 20.81 -14.65
C MET A 641 -8.69 20.15 -14.29
N ASP A 642 -9.40 20.75 -13.34
CA ASP A 642 -10.70 20.30 -12.77
C ASP A 642 -10.64 19.04 -11.90
N THR A 643 -9.44 18.58 -11.52
CA THR A 643 -9.22 17.50 -10.54
C THR A 643 -8.11 17.89 -9.55
N PRO A 644 -7.94 17.21 -8.40
CA PRO A 644 -6.87 17.53 -7.44
C PRO A 644 -5.51 16.91 -7.80
N PHE A 645 -5.37 16.34 -9.01
CA PHE A 645 -4.21 15.53 -9.39
C PHE A 645 -3.18 16.30 -10.24
N THR A 646 -1.92 15.88 -10.15
CA THR A 646 -0.80 16.32 -10.99
C THR A 646 -0.08 15.11 -11.55
N VAL A 647 0.20 15.10 -12.86
CA VAL A 647 1.04 14.08 -13.50
C VAL A 647 2.49 14.53 -13.47
N VAL A 648 3.38 13.60 -13.13
CA VAL A 648 4.83 13.76 -13.25
C VAL A 648 5.38 12.64 -14.13
N VAL A 649 6.23 12.96 -15.09
CA VAL A 649 7.03 11.99 -15.86
C VAL A 649 8.50 12.20 -15.50
N SER A 650 9.14 11.11 -15.14
CA SER A 650 10.56 11.04 -14.82
C SER A 650 11.28 10.32 -15.95
N LEU A 651 12.28 10.97 -16.55
CA LEU A 651 13.16 10.38 -17.56
C LEU A 651 14.62 10.45 -17.08
N PRO A 652 15.43 9.39 -17.26
CA PRO A 652 16.87 9.45 -17.00
C PRO A 652 17.53 10.44 -17.97
N GLU A 653 18.53 11.19 -17.52
CA GLU A 653 19.36 12.06 -18.35
C GLU A 653 20.81 11.56 -18.30
N HIS A 654 21.37 11.24 -19.48
CA HIS A 654 22.74 10.77 -19.63
C HIS A 654 23.60 11.82 -20.34
N ASP A 655 24.82 12.02 -19.87
CA ASP A 655 25.69 13.07 -20.42
C ASP A 655 26.03 12.79 -21.90
N HIS A 656 25.86 13.82 -22.73
CA HIS A 656 26.10 13.82 -24.19
C HIS A 656 25.19 12.94 -25.07
N THR A 657 24.30 12.11 -24.51
CA THR A 657 23.27 11.39 -25.28
C THR A 657 21.87 11.84 -24.86
N GLY A 658 21.20 12.60 -25.73
CA GLY A 658 19.80 12.95 -25.55
C GLY A 658 18.90 11.70 -25.47
N ASN A 659 17.71 11.85 -24.91
CA ASN A 659 16.77 10.73 -24.82
C ASN A 659 16.13 10.44 -26.18
N TYR A 660 16.40 9.26 -26.71
CA TYR A 660 15.84 8.80 -27.99
C TYR A 660 15.14 7.45 -27.83
N ARG A 661 14.14 7.23 -28.69
CA ARG A 661 13.49 5.94 -28.91
C ARG A 661 13.66 5.48 -30.35
N VAL A 662 13.68 4.17 -30.52
CA VAL A 662 13.54 3.53 -31.83
C VAL A 662 12.12 3.76 -32.33
N HIS A 663 11.96 4.06 -33.61
CA HIS A 663 10.66 4.12 -34.27
C HIS A 663 10.75 3.38 -35.61
N ALA A 664 10.19 2.18 -35.64
CA ALA A 664 10.12 1.34 -36.83
C ALA A 664 8.75 0.65 -36.86
N THR A 665 8.00 0.84 -37.94
CA THR A 665 6.64 0.30 -38.09
C THR A 665 6.51 -0.46 -39.39
N GLU A 666 6.01 -1.69 -39.35
CA GLU A 666 5.70 -2.48 -40.55
C GLU A 666 4.19 -2.44 -40.83
N GLU A 667 3.77 -1.81 -41.94
CA GLU A 667 2.34 -1.77 -42.28
C GLU A 667 1.81 -3.14 -42.74
N ILE A 668 0.93 -3.73 -41.93
CA ILE A 668 0.30 -5.04 -42.18
C ILE A 668 -0.31 -5.09 -43.60
N HIS A 669 -1.12 -4.11 -44.01
CA HIS A 669 -1.75 -4.11 -45.34
C HIS A 669 -0.76 -4.07 -46.52
N ARG A 670 0.40 -3.44 -46.36
CA ARG A 670 1.40 -3.30 -47.43
C ARG A 670 2.19 -4.60 -47.66
N SER A 671 2.26 -5.48 -46.66
CA SER A 671 2.94 -6.77 -46.78
C SER A 671 2.13 -7.82 -47.57
N HIS A 672 0.84 -7.59 -47.85
CA HIS A 672 -0.04 -8.52 -48.60
C HIS A 672 0.49 -8.90 -49.99
N ALA A 673 1.38 -8.10 -50.59
CA ALA A 673 2.03 -8.40 -51.87
C ALA A 673 2.99 -9.62 -51.82
N LYS A 674 3.42 -10.04 -50.62
CA LYS A 674 4.08 -11.32 -50.38
C LYS A 674 3.11 -12.24 -49.65
N ALA A 675 2.36 -13.03 -50.41
CA ALA A 675 1.53 -14.08 -49.84
C ALA A 675 2.39 -15.03 -48.97
N LEU A 676 1.85 -15.43 -47.81
CA LEU A 676 2.34 -16.52 -46.95
C LEU A 676 3.50 -16.19 -45.96
N THR A 677 3.34 -15.27 -44.99
CA THR A 677 4.30 -15.22 -43.85
C THR A 677 3.91 -14.56 -42.50
N LEU A 678 2.92 -13.67 -42.40
CA LEU A 678 2.72 -12.89 -41.15
C LEU A 678 2.34 -13.72 -39.90
N ILE A 679 1.42 -14.69 -40.02
CA ILE A 679 1.06 -15.58 -38.89
C ILE A 679 2.20 -16.55 -38.56
N THR A 680 3.09 -16.88 -39.51
CA THR A 680 4.28 -17.70 -39.22
C THR A 680 5.40 -16.93 -38.53
N TYR A 681 5.44 -15.59 -38.63
CA TYR A 681 6.36 -14.74 -37.84
C TYR A 681 5.94 -14.60 -36.38
N VAL A 682 4.65 -14.80 -36.10
CA VAL A 682 4.01 -14.68 -34.78
C VAL A 682 3.29 -15.99 -34.48
N LYS A 683 4.04 -17.09 -34.50
CA LYS A 683 3.57 -18.34 -33.89
C LYS A 683 4.04 -18.36 -32.45
N PHE A 684 3.14 -18.01 -31.54
CA PHE A 684 3.32 -18.24 -30.10
C PHE A 684 3.30 -19.74 -29.80
N GLU A 685 4.42 -20.41 -30.09
CA GLU A 685 4.77 -21.71 -29.52
C GLU A 685 5.34 -21.49 -28.10
N ARG A 686 5.78 -22.54 -27.38
CA ARG A 686 6.27 -22.45 -25.98
C ARG A 686 7.60 -21.67 -25.77
N ILE A 687 7.92 -20.71 -26.64
CA ILE A 687 9.23 -20.04 -26.77
C ILE A 687 9.13 -18.51 -26.97
N GLU A 688 7.91 -17.96 -27.02
CA GLU A 688 7.65 -16.53 -27.17
C GLU A 688 6.63 -16.05 -26.14
N LEU A 689 6.83 -14.86 -25.58
CA LEU A 689 5.95 -14.25 -24.59
C LEU A 689 5.82 -12.74 -24.86
N LEU A 690 4.63 -12.22 -24.56
CA LEU A 690 4.29 -10.80 -24.67
C LEU A 690 4.24 -10.16 -23.28
N HIS A 691 4.58 -8.87 -23.19
CA HIS A 691 4.43 -8.13 -21.94
C HIS A 691 2.96 -8.15 -21.44
N PRO A 692 2.66 -8.71 -20.25
CA PRO A 692 1.30 -9.05 -19.83
C PRO A 692 0.41 -7.83 -19.58
N HIS A 693 0.96 -6.73 -19.04
CA HIS A 693 0.18 -5.53 -18.70
C HIS A 693 0.04 -4.54 -19.86
N TRP A 694 0.68 -4.77 -21.01
CA TRP A 694 0.68 -3.80 -22.11
C TRP A 694 -0.53 -3.97 -23.03
N LEU A 695 -1.10 -2.85 -23.43
CA LEU A 695 -2.42 -2.76 -24.05
C LEU A 695 -2.29 -2.54 -25.56
N TYR A 696 -2.16 -3.65 -26.31
CA TYR A 696 -2.04 -3.61 -27.78
C TYR A 696 -3.39 -3.33 -28.45
N CYS A 697 -4.27 -4.33 -28.50
CA CYS A 697 -5.69 -4.17 -28.86
C CYS A 697 -6.56 -4.88 -27.81
N LYS A 698 -7.70 -4.31 -27.41
CA LYS A 698 -8.66 -4.96 -26.50
C LYS A 698 -10.11 -4.59 -26.87
N TYR A 699 -11.04 -5.48 -26.55
CA TYR A 699 -12.48 -5.22 -26.64
C TYR A 699 -12.96 -4.41 -25.44
N HIS A 700 -13.99 -3.58 -25.63
CA HIS A 700 -14.63 -2.88 -24.51
C HIS A 700 -15.42 -3.82 -23.58
N TYR A 701 -15.94 -4.94 -24.11
CA TYR A 701 -16.78 -5.90 -23.38
C TYR A 701 -16.07 -7.27 -23.26
N GLU A 702 -15.18 -7.40 -22.27
CA GLU A 702 -14.34 -8.59 -22.06
C GLU A 702 -15.14 -9.87 -21.74
N GLY A 703 -16.31 -9.73 -21.12
CA GLY A 703 -17.17 -10.87 -20.77
C GLY A 703 -17.62 -11.71 -21.97
N GLU A 704 -17.74 -11.08 -23.15
CA GLU A 704 -18.21 -11.74 -24.39
C GLU A 704 -17.06 -12.33 -25.23
N HIS A 705 -15.85 -11.76 -25.14
CA HIS A 705 -14.67 -12.18 -25.91
C HIS A 705 -13.56 -12.62 -24.94
N ARG A 706 -13.72 -13.82 -24.37
CA ARG A 706 -12.76 -14.40 -23.42
C ARG A 706 -11.56 -15.02 -24.16
N PHE A 707 -10.36 -14.64 -23.72
CA PHE A 707 -9.09 -15.18 -24.21
C PHE A 707 -8.34 -15.82 -23.06
N ASN A 708 -7.70 -16.98 -23.29
CA ASN A 708 -6.96 -17.69 -22.24
C ASN A 708 -5.59 -17.07 -21.95
N SER A 709 -5.08 -16.22 -22.86
CA SER A 709 -3.77 -15.57 -22.73
C SER A 709 -3.69 -14.30 -23.59
N SER A 710 -2.77 -13.38 -23.24
CA SER A 710 -2.58 -12.11 -23.95
C SER A 710 -2.20 -12.31 -25.43
N GLU A 711 -1.46 -13.37 -25.70
CA GLU A 711 -0.97 -13.79 -27.01
C GLU A 711 -2.13 -14.26 -27.90
N SER A 712 -3.07 -15.03 -27.33
CA SER A 712 -4.26 -15.49 -28.06
C SER A 712 -5.18 -14.31 -28.46
N GLN A 713 -5.29 -13.30 -27.59
CA GLN A 713 -5.99 -12.05 -27.89
C GLN A 713 -5.27 -11.27 -29.01
N LEU A 714 -3.95 -11.14 -28.93
CA LEU A 714 -3.15 -10.46 -29.96
C LEU A 714 -3.30 -11.14 -31.33
N LEU A 715 -3.22 -12.47 -31.39
CA LEU A 715 -3.39 -13.25 -32.63
C LEU A 715 -4.75 -12.99 -33.29
N HIS A 716 -5.82 -12.98 -32.50
CA HIS A 716 -7.17 -12.68 -32.97
C HIS A 716 -7.27 -11.28 -33.59
N PHE A 717 -6.68 -10.27 -32.93
CA PHE A 717 -6.65 -8.92 -33.49
C PHE A 717 -5.75 -8.79 -34.73
N LEU A 718 -4.60 -9.47 -34.76
CA LEU A 718 -3.75 -9.54 -35.95
C LEU A 718 -4.48 -10.18 -37.15
N GLU A 719 -5.28 -11.23 -36.94
CA GLU A 719 -6.13 -11.79 -37.98
C GLU A 719 -7.20 -10.79 -38.45
N ARG A 720 -7.88 -10.11 -37.52
CA ARG A 720 -8.88 -9.07 -37.84
C ARG A 720 -8.29 -7.90 -38.63
N THR A 721 -7.08 -7.45 -38.31
CA THR A 721 -6.42 -6.32 -39.02
C THR A 721 -6.14 -6.62 -40.50
N ARG A 722 -6.10 -7.89 -40.90
CA ARG A 722 -5.87 -8.30 -42.30
C ARG A 722 -7.14 -8.20 -43.16
N LEU A 723 -8.31 -8.10 -42.55
CA LEU A 723 -9.59 -8.04 -43.27
C LEU A 723 -9.84 -6.63 -43.83
N PRO A 724 -10.40 -6.51 -45.05
CA PRO A 724 -10.78 -5.22 -45.61
C PRO A 724 -11.89 -4.57 -44.75
N GLY A 725 -11.71 -3.29 -44.41
CA GLY A 725 -12.63 -2.55 -43.54
C GLY A 725 -12.18 -2.41 -42.08
N TRP A 726 -11.00 -2.89 -41.71
CA TRP A 726 -10.37 -2.59 -40.42
C TRP A 726 -10.27 -1.07 -40.17
N LYS A 727 -10.53 -0.63 -38.93
CA LYS A 727 -10.39 0.76 -38.50
C LYS A 727 -9.52 0.81 -37.25
N TRP A 728 -8.54 1.72 -37.25
CA TRP A 728 -7.78 2.02 -36.04
C TRP A 728 -8.62 2.95 -35.16
N ILE A 729 -9.31 2.36 -34.18
CA ILE A 729 -10.01 3.09 -33.13
C ILE A 729 -9.03 3.26 -31.98
N ASP A 730 -8.59 4.50 -31.75
CA ASP A 730 -7.72 4.85 -30.64
C ASP A 730 -8.55 4.94 -29.34
N MET A 731 -7.99 4.50 -28.21
CA MET A 731 -8.56 4.69 -26.88
C MET A 731 -8.86 6.18 -26.58
N LYS A 732 -8.11 7.09 -27.23
CA LYS A 732 -8.27 8.56 -27.15
C LYS A 732 -9.51 9.09 -27.88
N GLN A 733 -10.14 8.34 -28.78
CA GLN A 733 -11.32 8.77 -29.56
C GLN A 733 -12.64 8.25 -28.97
N ARG A 734 -12.89 8.51 -27.69
CA ARG A 734 -14.22 8.29 -27.09
C ARG A 734 -15.18 9.39 -27.55
N SER A 735 -16.33 9.01 -28.10
CA SER A 735 -17.38 9.96 -28.50
C SER A 735 -17.97 10.64 -27.27
N LYS A 736 -17.80 11.97 -27.14
CA LYS A 736 -18.46 12.74 -26.08
C LYS A 736 -19.99 12.54 -26.18
N PRO A 737 -20.69 12.17 -25.10
CA PRO A 737 -22.16 12.11 -25.11
C PRO A 737 -22.73 13.52 -25.30
N PRO A 738 -23.92 13.68 -25.91
CA PRO A 738 -24.60 14.97 -25.96
C PRO A 738 -24.93 15.42 -24.53
N GLU A 739 -24.54 16.65 -24.17
CA GLU A 739 -24.67 17.16 -22.79
C GLU A 739 -26.13 17.28 -22.29
N HIS A 740 -27.10 17.22 -23.21
CA HIS A 740 -28.53 17.31 -22.91
C HIS A 740 -29.38 16.30 -23.70
N SER A 741 -29.51 15.08 -23.18
CA SER A 741 -30.50 14.10 -23.67
C SER A 741 -31.28 13.42 -22.53
N ALA A 742 -31.71 14.21 -21.54
CA ALA A 742 -32.58 13.77 -20.44
C ALA A 742 -34.05 14.24 -20.57
N THR A 743 -34.41 14.93 -21.66
CA THR A 743 -35.71 15.64 -21.78
C THR A 743 -36.55 15.28 -23.02
N SER A 744 -36.14 14.29 -23.84
CA SER A 744 -36.98 13.81 -24.95
C SER A 744 -38.03 12.80 -24.46
N SER A 745 -39.07 13.28 -23.79
CA SER A 745 -40.23 12.52 -23.33
C SER A 745 -41.19 12.13 -24.49
N ASN A 746 -40.66 11.50 -25.54
CA ASN A 746 -41.45 11.00 -26.66
C ASN A 746 -41.59 9.47 -26.58
N HIS A 747 -42.81 9.03 -26.29
CA HIS A 747 -43.22 7.63 -26.39
C HIS A 747 -43.12 7.13 -27.84
N SER A 748 -41.96 6.61 -28.25
CA SER A 748 -41.86 5.71 -29.40
C SER A 748 -41.46 4.32 -28.91
N SER A 749 -42.46 3.45 -28.77
CA SER A 749 -42.30 2.03 -28.44
C SER A 749 -41.63 1.28 -29.59
N ASN A 750 -40.31 1.38 -29.69
CA ASN A 750 -39.40 0.43 -30.34
C ASN A 750 -37.95 0.90 -30.11
N PRO A 751 -37.26 0.43 -29.06
CA PRO A 751 -35.81 0.57 -29.02
C PRO A 751 -35.23 -0.26 -30.18
N LYS A 752 -34.75 0.41 -31.23
CA LYS A 752 -33.88 -0.26 -32.21
C LYS A 752 -32.69 -0.84 -31.43
N PRO A 753 -32.28 -2.11 -31.68
CA PRO A 753 -31.31 -2.79 -30.83
C PRO A 753 -29.88 -2.26 -31.06
N TYR A 754 -29.55 -1.12 -30.46
CA TYR A 754 -28.18 -0.59 -30.36
C TYR A 754 -27.20 -1.61 -29.73
N LYS A 755 -27.72 -2.60 -28.99
CA LYS A 755 -26.94 -3.68 -28.36
C LYS A 755 -26.16 -4.58 -29.31
N ALA A 756 -26.51 -4.68 -30.59
CA ALA A 756 -25.84 -5.64 -31.49
C ALA A 756 -24.52 -5.12 -32.10
N GLU A 757 -24.43 -3.82 -32.40
CA GLU A 757 -23.23 -3.23 -33.04
C GLU A 757 -22.15 -2.85 -32.02
N ASN A 758 -22.53 -2.40 -30.80
CA ASN A 758 -21.57 -1.97 -29.78
C ASN A 758 -20.78 -3.10 -29.09
N LYS A 759 -21.29 -4.34 -29.06
CA LYS A 759 -20.61 -5.50 -28.44
C LYS A 759 -19.25 -5.82 -29.07
N ASN A 760 -19.09 -5.51 -30.35
CA ASN A 760 -17.86 -5.72 -31.11
C ASN A 760 -16.95 -4.49 -31.13
N SER A 761 -17.19 -3.48 -30.27
CA SER A 761 -16.33 -2.30 -30.13
C SER A 761 -14.98 -2.68 -29.49
N TYR A 762 -13.91 -2.09 -30.02
CA TYR A 762 -12.53 -2.31 -29.60
C TYR A 762 -11.74 -1.02 -29.71
N PHE A 763 -10.66 -0.93 -28.94
CA PHE A 763 -9.60 0.05 -29.15
C PHE A 763 -8.29 -0.69 -29.44
N CYS A 764 -7.38 -0.03 -30.17
CA CYS A 764 -6.05 -0.56 -30.42
C CYS A 764 -5.00 0.53 -30.66
N ASP A 765 -3.86 0.42 -30.00
CA ASP A 765 -2.70 1.26 -30.26
C ASP A 765 -2.03 0.83 -31.58
N ARG A 766 -2.21 1.68 -32.60
CA ARG A 766 -1.61 1.49 -33.92
C ARG A 766 -0.08 1.49 -33.88
N ASN A 767 0.54 2.35 -33.08
CA ASN A 767 1.99 2.51 -33.10
C ASN A 767 2.68 1.35 -32.39
N LEU A 768 2.18 0.96 -31.21
CA LEU A 768 2.71 -0.18 -30.47
C LEU A 768 2.55 -1.48 -31.27
N LEU A 769 1.36 -1.76 -31.83
CA LEU A 769 1.14 -2.99 -32.59
C LEU A 769 2.01 -3.09 -33.85
N LEU A 770 2.12 -2.02 -34.64
CA LEU A 770 2.93 -2.04 -35.87
C LEU A 770 4.44 -2.08 -35.59
N SER A 771 4.88 -1.62 -34.41
CA SER A 771 6.28 -1.74 -33.97
C SER A 771 6.59 -3.16 -33.46
N LEU A 772 5.67 -3.78 -32.72
CA LEU A 772 5.77 -5.20 -32.33
C LEU A 772 5.87 -6.12 -33.55
N VAL A 773 5.08 -5.88 -34.61
CA VAL A 773 5.15 -6.64 -35.87
C VAL A 773 6.50 -6.49 -36.57
N TYR A 774 7.12 -5.30 -36.51
CA TYR A 774 8.47 -5.08 -37.02
C TYR A 774 9.51 -5.87 -36.20
N ASP A 775 9.45 -5.79 -34.86
CA ASP A 775 10.36 -6.52 -33.96
C ASP A 775 10.27 -8.04 -34.15
N ALA A 776 9.04 -8.58 -34.27
CA ALA A 776 8.81 -10.01 -34.52
C ALA A 776 9.41 -10.48 -35.86
N LYS A 777 9.30 -9.66 -36.91
CA LYS A 777 9.91 -9.88 -38.23
C LYS A 777 11.43 -9.85 -38.18
N VAL A 778 12.04 -8.89 -37.48
CA VAL A 778 13.51 -8.79 -37.38
C VAL A 778 14.10 -9.93 -36.56
N THR A 779 13.37 -10.42 -35.55
CA THR A 779 13.85 -11.45 -34.61
C THR A 779 13.44 -12.88 -34.99
N GLU A 780 12.73 -13.08 -36.11
CA GLU A 780 12.23 -14.39 -36.60
C GLU A 780 13.32 -15.47 -36.66
N TRP A 781 14.52 -15.11 -37.14
CA TRP A 781 15.65 -16.03 -37.28
C TRP A 781 16.12 -16.65 -35.95
N PHE A 782 15.77 -16.03 -34.83
CA PHE A 782 16.04 -16.53 -33.48
C PHE A 782 14.99 -17.56 -33.06
N ALA A 783 13.70 -17.38 -33.40
CA ALA A 783 12.66 -18.37 -33.10
C ALA A 783 12.83 -19.67 -33.90
N GLN A 784 13.23 -19.59 -35.18
CA GLN A 784 13.25 -20.73 -36.11
C GLN A 784 14.41 -21.75 -35.92
N GLN A 785 15.23 -21.67 -34.86
CA GLN A 785 16.46 -22.49 -34.74
C GLN A 785 16.25 -23.95 -34.25
N ILE A 786 15.11 -24.58 -34.57
CA ILE A 786 14.84 -26.03 -34.37
C ILE A 786 14.13 -26.55 -35.64
N PRO A 787 14.75 -27.46 -36.43
CA PRO A 787 14.97 -28.84 -36.00
C PRO A 787 16.44 -29.34 -36.06
N PRO A 788 16.75 -30.44 -35.37
CA PRO A 788 18.07 -31.05 -35.39
C PRO A 788 18.29 -31.90 -36.65
N ASN A 789 18.79 -31.29 -37.73
CA ASN A 789 19.47 -32.08 -38.76
C ASN A 789 20.87 -32.48 -38.22
N PRO A 790 21.18 -33.78 -38.03
CA PRO A 790 22.36 -34.22 -37.29
C PRO A 790 23.69 -34.08 -38.05
N SER A 791 23.68 -33.56 -39.29
CA SER A 791 24.74 -33.80 -40.26
C SER A 791 25.86 -32.75 -40.35
N ASN A 792 25.85 -31.64 -39.58
CA ASN A 792 26.85 -30.58 -39.79
C ASN A 792 27.24 -29.63 -38.61
N LYS A 793 26.86 -29.89 -37.35
CA LYS A 793 27.24 -29.01 -36.20
C LYS A 793 27.50 -29.74 -34.87
N GLU A 794 28.51 -30.62 -34.82
CA GLU A 794 28.96 -31.24 -33.56
C GLU A 794 29.69 -30.24 -32.65
N SER A 795 30.60 -29.43 -33.21
CA SER A 795 31.43 -28.47 -32.45
C SER A 795 30.62 -27.45 -31.65
N GLY A 796 29.52 -26.94 -32.21
CA GLY A 796 28.65 -25.96 -31.55
C GLY A 796 27.83 -26.52 -30.37
N LYS A 797 27.52 -27.83 -30.38
CA LYS A 797 26.86 -28.50 -29.24
C LYS A 797 27.86 -28.77 -28.11
N GLN A 798 29.03 -29.30 -28.46
CA GLN A 798 30.12 -29.53 -27.51
C GLN A 798 30.56 -28.23 -26.81
N PHE A 799 30.68 -27.11 -27.54
CA PHE A 799 31.04 -25.82 -26.96
C PHE A 799 29.99 -25.31 -25.94
N LYS A 800 28.69 -25.44 -26.25
CA LYS A 800 27.61 -25.03 -25.31
C LYS A 800 27.53 -25.93 -24.07
N GLN A 801 27.71 -27.24 -24.25
CA GLN A 801 27.77 -28.19 -23.13
C GLN A 801 29.00 -27.95 -22.24
N ARG A 802 30.16 -27.60 -22.82
CA ARG A 802 31.40 -27.31 -22.07
C ARG A 802 31.27 -26.13 -21.10
N PHE A 803 30.45 -25.14 -21.43
CA PHE A 803 30.19 -23.96 -20.58
C PHE A 803 28.85 -24.03 -19.82
N GLY A 804 28.17 -25.19 -19.80
CA GLY A 804 26.92 -25.37 -19.04
C GLY A 804 25.77 -24.43 -19.43
N VAL A 805 25.71 -23.98 -20.69
CA VAL A 805 24.70 -23.00 -21.13
C VAL A 805 23.33 -23.67 -21.24
N VAL A 806 22.39 -23.21 -20.42
CA VAL A 806 21.03 -23.77 -20.29
C VAL A 806 20.09 -23.17 -21.33
N LEU A 807 20.02 -21.84 -21.38
CA LEU A 807 19.04 -21.08 -22.15
C LEU A 807 19.67 -19.78 -22.70
N ALA A 808 19.25 -19.34 -23.88
CA ALA A 808 19.53 -18.00 -24.41
C ALA A 808 18.23 -17.25 -24.67
N PHE A 809 18.21 -15.94 -24.40
CA PHE A 809 17.01 -15.12 -24.47
C PHE A 809 17.27 -13.74 -25.06
N MET A 810 16.20 -13.08 -25.49
CA MET A 810 16.20 -11.67 -25.86
C MET A 810 14.83 -11.04 -25.58
N ALA A 811 14.82 -9.76 -25.20
CA ALA A 811 13.60 -8.96 -25.07
C ALA A 811 13.76 -7.64 -25.82
N THR A 812 12.73 -7.25 -26.59
CA THR A 812 12.72 -5.99 -27.34
C THR A 812 12.06 -4.86 -26.55
N HIS A 813 12.32 -3.62 -26.95
CA HIS A 813 11.69 -2.45 -26.35
C HIS A 813 10.17 -2.35 -26.58
N ASN A 814 9.59 -3.17 -27.47
CA ASN A 814 8.14 -3.25 -27.68
C ASN A 814 7.47 -4.42 -26.92
N GLY A 815 8.15 -5.01 -25.93
CA GLY A 815 7.54 -6.01 -25.05
C GLY A 815 7.48 -7.44 -25.60
N LEU A 816 8.23 -7.75 -26.66
CA LEU A 816 8.41 -9.12 -27.17
C LEU A 816 9.62 -9.79 -26.50
N THR A 817 9.40 -10.92 -25.84
CA THR A 817 10.46 -11.76 -25.27
C THR A 817 10.50 -13.12 -25.97
N ARG A 818 11.68 -13.58 -26.39
CA ARG A 818 11.90 -14.91 -26.99
C ARG A 818 13.07 -15.64 -26.32
N TRP A 819 12.98 -16.96 -26.17
CA TRP A 819 14.05 -17.78 -25.60
C TRP A 819 14.30 -19.08 -26.40
N GLN A 820 15.44 -19.71 -26.12
CA GLN A 820 15.89 -20.98 -26.69
C GLN A 820 16.47 -21.85 -25.58
N ASP A 821 15.86 -23.01 -25.34
CA ASP A 821 16.37 -24.03 -24.42
C ASP A 821 17.38 -24.94 -25.12
N PHE A 822 18.55 -25.14 -24.51
CA PHE A 822 19.57 -26.08 -24.99
C PHE A 822 19.61 -27.39 -24.20
N LEU A 823 19.11 -27.38 -22.94
CA LEU A 823 18.94 -28.58 -22.12
C LEU A 823 17.48 -29.06 -22.15
N ARG A 824 17.15 -29.87 -23.17
CA ARG A 824 15.87 -30.61 -23.18
C ARG A 824 15.92 -31.77 -22.20
N VAL A 825 15.29 -31.60 -21.04
CA VAL A 825 14.70 -32.70 -20.26
C VAL A 825 13.37 -33.09 -20.92
N ASP A 826 12.98 -34.35 -20.81
CA ASP A 826 11.99 -35.00 -21.69
C ASP A 826 10.63 -34.29 -21.86
N GLU A 827 10.06 -34.39 -23.06
CA GLU A 827 8.84 -33.68 -23.51
C GLU A 827 7.56 -34.00 -22.71
N ASN A 828 7.61 -34.96 -21.79
CA ASN A 828 6.50 -35.37 -20.92
C ASN A 828 6.51 -34.76 -19.51
N MET A 829 7.53 -33.97 -19.14
CA MET A 829 7.57 -33.29 -17.83
C MET A 829 6.94 -31.90 -17.95
N SER A 830 6.07 -31.54 -17.00
CA SER A 830 5.54 -30.18 -16.88
C SER A 830 6.67 -29.17 -16.70
N LEU A 831 6.57 -27.99 -17.34
CA LEU A 831 7.49 -26.87 -17.13
C LEU A 831 7.68 -26.64 -15.63
N SER A 832 8.93 -26.70 -15.16
CA SER A 832 9.28 -26.34 -13.78
C SER A 832 8.72 -24.97 -13.42
N GLU A 833 8.29 -24.80 -12.17
CA GLU A 833 7.76 -23.52 -11.68
C GLU A 833 8.79 -22.39 -11.83
N ASN A 834 10.08 -22.71 -11.69
CA ASN A 834 11.20 -21.77 -11.79
C ASN A 834 11.72 -21.58 -13.24
N HIS A 835 10.90 -21.83 -14.26
CA HIS A 835 11.30 -21.63 -15.65
C HIS A 835 11.37 -20.14 -16.03
N PHE A 836 12.36 -19.76 -16.84
CA PHE A 836 12.64 -18.36 -17.27
C PHE A 836 11.38 -17.59 -17.71
N SER A 837 10.49 -18.24 -18.48
CA SER A 837 9.27 -17.64 -19.01
C SER A 837 8.22 -17.27 -17.96
N LYS A 838 8.27 -17.87 -16.75
CA LYS A 838 7.41 -17.53 -15.62
C LYS A 838 8.05 -16.43 -14.76
N LEU A 839 9.37 -16.47 -14.61
CA LEU A 839 10.13 -15.56 -13.76
C LEU A 839 10.28 -14.15 -14.34
N TYR A 840 10.42 -14.02 -15.67
CA TYR A 840 10.74 -12.73 -16.32
C TYR A 840 9.79 -12.32 -17.46
N PRO A 841 8.48 -12.08 -17.19
CA PRO A 841 7.50 -11.79 -18.22
C PRO A 841 7.46 -10.32 -18.70
N ARG A 842 8.11 -9.36 -18.02
CA ARG A 842 7.88 -7.91 -18.18
C ARG A 842 8.92 -7.15 -19.02
N ALA A 843 9.70 -7.84 -19.85
CA ALA A 843 10.61 -7.24 -20.84
C ALA A 843 11.48 -6.05 -20.33
N ILE A 844 11.10 -4.79 -20.62
CA ILE A 844 11.82 -3.58 -20.17
C ILE A 844 11.84 -3.43 -18.65
N ASP A 845 10.77 -3.83 -17.97
CA ASP A 845 10.63 -3.58 -16.53
C ASP A 845 11.49 -4.53 -15.68
N GLU A 846 12.05 -5.57 -16.30
CA GLU A 846 12.94 -6.54 -15.65
C GLU A 846 14.28 -5.93 -15.23
N VAL A 847 14.76 -6.31 -14.05
CA VAL A 847 16.01 -5.79 -13.46
C VAL A 847 17.21 -6.02 -14.38
N TRP A 848 17.31 -7.20 -15.00
CA TRP A 848 18.40 -7.51 -15.93
C TRP A 848 18.36 -6.65 -17.21
N TYR A 849 17.19 -6.19 -17.65
CA TYR A 849 17.07 -5.28 -18.79
C TYR A 849 17.60 -3.90 -18.42
N LYS A 850 17.13 -3.36 -17.29
CA LYS A 850 17.53 -2.05 -16.76
C LYS A 850 19.04 -1.96 -16.53
N ARG A 851 19.61 -2.93 -15.79
CA ARG A 851 21.05 -3.04 -15.54
C ARG A 851 21.87 -3.15 -16.83
N ALA A 852 21.43 -3.93 -17.82
CA ALA A 852 22.15 -4.08 -19.09
C ALA A 852 22.19 -2.78 -19.92
N VAL A 853 21.17 -1.94 -19.79
CA VAL A 853 21.09 -0.63 -20.46
C VAL A 853 21.95 0.41 -19.74
N GLU A 854 21.92 0.45 -18.42
CA GLU A 854 22.82 1.30 -17.60
C GLU A 854 24.30 0.98 -17.86
N GLN A 855 24.65 -0.31 -17.82
CA GLN A 855 26.01 -0.78 -18.04
C GLN A 855 26.54 -0.44 -19.45
N TYR A 856 25.66 -0.34 -20.47
CA TYR A 856 26.06 0.08 -21.82
C TYR A 856 26.58 1.52 -21.86
N TYR A 857 26.02 2.44 -21.04
CA TYR A 857 26.51 3.82 -20.95
C TYR A 857 27.88 3.91 -20.25
N ILE A 858 28.26 2.90 -19.44
CA ILE A 858 29.60 2.78 -18.86
C ILE A 858 30.58 2.16 -19.87
N ASN A 859 30.20 1.04 -20.49
CA ASN A 859 31.01 0.36 -21.50
C ASN A 859 30.15 -0.43 -22.48
N GLU A 860 30.11 0.04 -23.74
CA GLU A 860 29.27 -0.48 -24.82
C GLU A 860 29.46 -1.97 -25.15
N ASP A 861 30.63 -2.53 -24.82
CA ASP A 861 31.03 -3.89 -25.17
C ASP A 861 30.94 -4.88 -24.00
N SER A 862 30.52 -4.40 -22.81
CA SER A 862 30.44 -5.20 -21.59
C SER A 862 29.15 -6.00 -21.41
N PHE A 863 29.24 -7.08 -20.63
CA PHE A 863 28.11 -7.90 -20.18
C PHE A 863 27.87 -7.68 -18.67
N VAL A 864 26.61 -7.66 -18.26
CA VAL A 864 26.20 -7.72 -16.85
C VAL A 864 25.99 -9.18 -16.46
N PHE A 865 26.78 -9.66 -15.50
CA PHE A 865 26.61 -10.96 -14.87
C PHE A 865 25.92 -10.79 -13.51
N SER A 866 24.88 -11.58 -13.26
CA SER A 866 24.16 -11.60 -11.98
C SER A 866 23.86 -13.03 -11.52
N VAL A 867 24.00 -13.24 -10.20
CA VAL A 867 23.61 -14.47 -9.49
C VAL A 867 22.34 -14.16 -8.68
N PRO A 868 21.40 -15.11 -8.52
CA PRO A 868 20.30 -15.00 -7.57
C PRO A 868 20.79 -14.70 -6.15
N LEU A 869 20.09 -13.83 -5.43
CA LEU A 869 20.48 -13.36 -4.10
C LEU A 869 19.80 -14.20 -3.00
N GLU A 870 20.19 -15.47 -2.90
CA GLU A 870 19.69 -16.42 -1.90
C GLU A 870 20.56 -16.45 -0.64
N ASP A 871 19.94 -16.32 0.54
CA ASP A 871 20.65 -16.26 1.84
C ASP A 871 21.34 -17.58 2.23
N GLU A 872 21.01 -18.70 1.57
CA GLU A 872 21.57 -20.03 1.79
C GLU A 872 22.83 -20.33 0.95
N GLY A 873 23.23 -19.41 0.05
CA GLY A 873 24.37 -19.59 -0.86
C GLY A 873 24.03 -20.38 -2.13
N ALA A 874 25.01 -20.52 -3.03
CA ALA A 874 24.78 -21.18 -4.32
C ALA A 874 24.68 -22.71 -4.20
N ASN A 875 23.64 -23.26 -4.85
CA ASN A 875 23.42 -24.70 -5.02
C ASN A 875 23.78 -25.15 -6.46
N ASN A 876 23.96 -26.46 -6.66
CA ASN A 876 24.21 -27.08 -7.98
C ASN A 876 23.16 -26.75 -9.07
N SER A 877 21.97 -26.27 -8.69
CA SER A 877 20.90 -25.85 -9.60
C SER A 877 20.91 -24.36 -9.93
N THR A 878 21.80 -23.55 -9.34
CA THR A 878 21.81 -22.10 -9.52
C THR A 878 22.32 -21.71 -10.91
N LEU A 879 21.66 -20.70 -11.49
CA LEU A 879 21.94 -20.21 -12.84
C LEU A 879 22.44 -18.77 -12.79
N VAL A 880 23.59 -18.53 -13.39
CA VAL A 880 24.13 -17.18 -13.60
C VAL A 880 23.48 -16.60 -14.85
N THR A 881 22.91 -15.40 -14.71
CA THR A 881 22.31 -14.68 -15.83
C THR A 881 23.30 -13.67 -16.37
N ALA A 882 23.62 -13.76 -17.67
CA ALA A 882 24.47 -12.81 -18.38
C ALA A 882 23.61 -12.03 -19.39
N SER A 883 23.67 -10.70 -19.35
CA SER A 883 22.84 -9.82 -20.18
C SER A 883 23.64 -8.66 -20.78
N ARG A 884 23.21 -8.18 -21.95
CA ARG A 884 23.84 -7.06 -22.67
C ARG A 884 22.83 -6.31 -23.54
N ALA A 885 22.83 -4.98 -23.45
CA ALA A 885 21.97 -4.14 -24.28
C ALA A 885 22.49 -4.00 -25.71
N VAL A 886 21.55 -3.79 -26.65
CA VAL A 886 21.79 -3.51 -28.06
C VAL A 886 21.19 -2.16 -28.39
N PHE A 887 22.07 -1.19 -28.63
CA PHE A 887 21.70 0.14 -29.10
C PHE A 887 21.80 0.23 -30.63
N ILE A 888 20.94 1.06 -31.21
CA ILE A 888 20.99 1.48 -32.61
C ILE A 888 21.57 2.89 -32.64
N GLU A 889 22.45 3.14 -33.62
CA GLU A 889 23.13 4.42 -33.80
C GLU A 889 22.76 4.99 -35.18
N ASN A 890 22.20 6.21 -35.19
CA ASN A 890 21.98 6.98 -36.41
C ASN A 890 22.60 8.38 -36.23
N ALA A 891 22.72 9.14 -37.31
CA ALA A 891 23.21 10.53 -37.28
C ALA A 891 22.44 11.49 -36.35
N LYS A 892 21.28 11.08 -35.82
CA LYS A 892 20.46 11.81 -34.86
C LYS A 892 20.79 11.51 -33.38
N GLY A 893 21.43 10.38 -33.07
CA GLY A 893 21.64 9.89 -31.70
C GLY A 893 21.68 8.36 -31.57
N LYS A 894 21.86 7.86 -30.33
CA LYS A 894 21.80 6.44 -29.97
C LYS A 894 20.49 6.13 -29.23
N ALA A 895 19.90 4.94 -29.41
CA ALA A 895 18.71 4.49 -28.69
C ALA A 895 18.76 2.99 -28.34
N PRO A 896 18.31 2.56 -27.14
CA PRO A 896 18.21 1.15 -26.79
C PRO A 896 17.06 0.48 -27.55
N ALA A 897 17.33 -0.66 -28.19
CA ALA A 897 16.35 -1.39 -29.01
C ALA A 897 15.92 -2.73 -28.40
N MET A 898 16.87 -3.44 -27.77
CA MET A 898 16.65 -4.72 -27.11
C MET A 898 17.77 -5.02 -26.11
N VAL A 899 17.54 -6.01 -25.26
CA VAL A 899 18.58 -6.66 -24.45
C VAL A 899 18.63 -8.13 -24.80
N VAL A 900 19.84 -8.67 -24.96
CA VAL A 900 20.10 -10.09 -25.24
C VAL A 900 20.86 -10.71 -24.08
N GLY A 901 20.63 -11.99 -23.82
CA GLY A 901 21.27 -12.66 -22.70
C GLY A 901 21.27 -14.19 -22.79
N PHE A 902 21.88 -14.81 -21.79
CA PHE A 902 21.90 -16.26 -21.61
C PHE A 902 22.03 -16.63 -20.14
N GLN A 903 21.56 -17.83 -19.81
CA GLN A 903 21.69 -18.45 -18.50
C GLN A 903 22.57 -19.69 -18.61
N PHE A 904 23.48 -19.85 -17.65
CA PHE A 904 24.40 -20.97 -17.58
C PHE A 904 24.64 -21.39 -16.13
N GLN A 905 25.05 -22.64 -15.92
CA GLN A 905 25.23 -23.21 -14.58
C GLN A 905 26.35 -22.49 -13.81
N HIS A 906 26.10 -22.18 -12.53
CA HIS A 906 27.10 -21.56 -11.64
C HIS A 906 28.39 -22.40 -11.54
N THR A 907 28.25 -23.73 -11.42
CA THR A 907 29.38 -24.68 -11.40
C THR A 907 30.31 -24.57 -12.63
N ALA A 908 29.79 -24.19 -13.80
CA ALA A 908 30.59 -23.96 -15.00
C ALA A 908 31.35 -22.62 -14.96
N LEU A 909 30.79 -21.59 -14.31
CA LEU A 909 31.52 -20.34 -14.02
C LEU A 909 32.61 -20.58 -12.98
N GLN A 910 32.27 -21.30 -11.92
CA GLN A 910 33.14 -21.62 -10.80
C GLN A 910 34.38 -22.39 -11.24
N THR A 911 34.19 -23.47 -12.01
CA THR A 911 35.31 -24.26 -12.56
C THR A 911 36.16 -23.47 -13.56
N LEU A 912 35.57 -22.57 -14.36
CA LEU A 912 36.32 -21.65 -15.22
C LEU A 912 37.17 -20.68 -14.40
N PHE A 913 36.59 -20.09 -13.35
CA PHE A 913 37.24 -19.16 -12.44
C PHE A 913 38.44 -19.82 -11.75
N GLN A 914 38.24 -20.97 -11.09
CA GLN A 914 39.30 -21.75 -10.46
C GLN A 914 40.39 -22.17 -11.46
N ASN A 915 40.03 -22.63 -12.66
CA ASN A 915 41.01 -23.01 -13.68
C ASN A 915 41.90 -21.83 -14.13
N ILE A 916 41.38 -20.60 -14.16
CA ILE A 916 42.16 -19.40 -14.51
C ILE A 916 43.01 -18.91 -13.34
N THR A 917 42.50 -18.96 -12.10
CA THR A 917 43.18 -18.40 -10.93
C THR A 917 44.13 -19.37 -10.23
N PHE A 918 43.96 -20.69 -10.42
CA PHE A 918 44.84 -21.72 -9.87
C PHE A 918 46.00 -22.05 -10.83
N ASN A 919 45.84 -21.80 -12.14
CA ASN A 919 46.90 -22.01 -13.13
C ASN A 919 47.62 -20.71 -13.48
N CYS A 920 48.95 -20.77 -13.42
CA CYS A 920 49.85 -19.68 -13.77
C CYS A 920 50.67 -20.03 -15.01
N ASP A 921 50.43 -19.35 -16.14
CA ASP A 921 51.24 -19.48 -17.36
C ASP A 921 52.57 -18.70 -17.22
N GLY A 922 53.56 -19.23 -16.47
CA GLY A 922 54.88 -18.61 -16.35
C GLY A 922 55.68 -18.94 -15.09
N ASN A 923 56.62 -18.05 -14.73
CA ASN A 923 57.55 -18.22 -13.60
C ASN A 923 56.91 -17.81 -12.25
N CYS A 924 55.71 -18.33 -12.00
CA CYS A 924 54.84 -18.02 -10.86
C CYS A 924 54.80 -19.23 -9.90
N HIS A 925 54.93 -18.98 -8.61
CA HIS A 925 55.06 -20.02 -7.56
C HIS A 925 53.93 -20.00 -6.51
N LYS A 926 52.94 -19.12 -6.67
CA LYS A 926 51.81 -18.92 -5.74
C LYS A 926 50.53 -18.60 -6.50
N HIS A 927 49.40 -19.17 -6.09
CA HIS A 927 48.11 -19.03 -6.77
C HIS A 927 46.93 -19.00 -5.79
N CYS A 928 45.73 -18.67 -6.27
CA CYS A 928 44.48 -18.58 -5.49
C CYS A 928 43.95 -19.91 -4.91
N GLY A 929 44.78 -20.95 -4.87
CA GLY A 929 44.46 -22.28 -4.34
C GLY A 929 45.54 -22.78 -3.38
N ASP A 930 46.40 -21.87 -2.91
CA ASP A 930 47.20 -22.04 -1.71
C ASP A 930 46.34 -21.60 -0.51
N GLU A 931 46.42 -22.29 0.64
CA GLU A 931 45.66 -21.96 1.87
C GLU A 931 45.84 -20.50 2.39
N VAL A 932 46.84 -19.79 1.86
CA VAL A 932 47.22 -18.41 2.21
C VAL A 932 46.48 -17.35 1.37
N TRP A 933 45.85 -17.72 0.24
CA TRP A 933 45.36 -16.77 -0.76
C TRP A 933 43.93 -17.10 -1.23
N ALA A 934 42.95 -16.35 -0.73
CA ALA A 934 41.54 -16.49 -1.14
C ALA A 934 41.20 -15.49 -2.25
N CYS A 935 40.42 -15.92 -3.26
CA CYS A 935 40.08 -15.08 -4.41
C CYS A 935 38.57 -15.06 -4.68
N TYR A 936 38.04 -13.85 -4.81
CA TYR A 936 36.60 -13.56 -4.92
C TYR A 936 36.30 -12.75 -6.18
N LEU A 937 35.21 -13.10 -6.86
CA LEU A 937 34.65 -12.39 -7.99
C LEU A 937 33.37 -11.68 -7.53
N ILE A 938 33.36 -10.35 -7.56
CA ILE A 938 32.35 -9.50 -6.92
C ILE A 938 31.62 -8.62 -7.94
N ASP A 939 30.31 -8.46 -7.78
CA ASP A 939 29.43 -7.58 -8.57
C ASP A 939 29.66 -6.08 -8.25
N ASN A 940 29.14 -5.18 -9.10
CA ASN A 940 29.24 -3.72 -8.92
C ASN A 940 28.55 -3.19 -7.65
N ASN A 941 27.78 -4.03 -6.95
CA ASN A 941 27.14 -3.73 -5.66
C ASN A 941 27.73 -4.51 -4.47
N GLY A 942 28.85 -5.21 -4.61
CA GLY A 942 29.51 -5.92 -3.50
C GLY A 942 28.99 -7.34 -3.21
N TYR A 943 28.20 -7.93 -4.11
CA TYR A 943 27.73 -9.32 -4.00
C TYR A 943 28.71 -10.31 -4.63
N ILE A 944 28.92 -11.45 -3.99
CA ILE A 944 29.83 -12.49 -4.46
C ILE A 944 29.16 -13.28 -5.60
N ILE A 945 29.83 -13.34 -6.75
CA ILE A 945 29.42 -14.11 -7.94
C ILE A 945 30.09 -15.49 -7.91
N ALA A 946 31.38 -15.54 -7.62
CA ALA A 946 32.18 -16.75 -7.46
C ALA A 946 33.23 -16.52 -6.37
N ALA A 947 33.55 -17.57 -5.62
CA ALA A 947 34.49 -17.58 -4.50
C ALA A 947 35.15 -18.96 -4.43
N GLU A 948 36.17 -19.17 -3.60
CA GLU A 948 36.73 -20.52 -3.41
C GLU A 948 35.67 -21.52 -2.92
N ASP A 949 34.91 -21.13 -1.88
CA ASP A 949 33.74 -21.84 -1.38
C ASP A 949 32.46 -21.48 -2.14
N GLU A 950 31.78 -22.47 -2.71
CA GLU A 950 30.53 -22.28 -3.47
C GLU A 950 29.40 -21.68 -2.60
N THR A 951 29.41 -21.96 -1.30
CA THR A 951 28.38 -21.48 -0.36
C THR A 951 28.42 -19.97 -0.11
N ASP A 952 29.48 -19.27 -0.53
CA ASP A 952 29.58 -17.81 -0.39
C ASP A 952 29.01 -17.05 -1.60
N ALA A 953 28.83 -17.70 -2.74
CA ALA A 953 28.18 -17.06 -3.89
C ALA A 953 26.72 -16.72 -3.58
N GLY A 954 26.29 -15.51 -3.96
CA GLY A 954 24.99 -14.93 -3.61
C GLY A 954 24.99 -14.07 -2.34
N LYS A 955 25.95 -14.27 -1.42
CA LYS A 955 26.07 -13.45 -0.19
C LYS A 955 26.70 -12.08 -0.46
N PHE A 956 26.49 -11.15 0.45
CA PHE A 956 27.17 -9.85 0.44
C PHE A 956 28.60 -9.99 1.00
N PHE A 957 29.59 -9.39 0.33
CA PHE A 957 31.00 -9.54 0.70
C PHE A 957 31.34 -8.97 2.08
N GLY A 958 30.61 -7.96 2.57
CA GLY A 958 30.80 -7.39 3.91
C GLY A 958 30.28 -8.26 5.06
N ASP A 959 29.33 -9.18 4.80
CA ASP A 959 28.89 -10.17 5.79
C ASP A 959 29.92 -11.32 5.92
N VAL A 960 30.68 -11.61 4.86
CA VAL A 960 31.73 -12.66 4.83
C VAL A 960 33.10 -12.12 5.26
N ARG A 961 33.51 -10.96 4.74
CA ARG A 961 34.84 -10.32 4.95
C ARG A 961 34.70 -8.81 5.25
N GLY A 962 33.95 -8.48 6.30
CA GLY A 962 33.70 -7.10 6.77
C GLY A 962 34.91 -6.16 6.85
N PRO A 963 36.07 -6.56 7.44
CA PRO A 963 37.26 -5.70 7.55
C PRO A 963 37.79 -5.24 6.18
N ILE A 964 37.75 -6.15 5.20
CA ILE A 964 38.21 -5.90 3.83
C ILE A 964 37.22 -4.98 3.12
N MET A 965 35.92 -5.24 3.23
CA MET A 965 34.90 -4.36 2.65
C MET A 965 34.95 -2.93 3.23
N SER A 966 35.20 -2.78 4.55
CA SER A 966 35.43 -1.48 5.17
C SER A 966 36.64 -0.75 4.59
N SER A 967 37.71 -1.49 4.28
CA SER A 967 38.93 -0.94 3.69
C SER A 967 38.74 -0.57 2.21
N LEU A 968 38.02 -1.39 1.43
CA LEU A 968 37.61 -1.07 0.06
C LEU A 968 36.77 0.21 -0.03
N VAL A 969 35.96 0.50 1.00
CA VAL A 969 35.21 1.76 1.10
C VAL A 969 36.11 2.95 1.45
N LYS A 970 37.04 2.80 2.40
CA LYS A 970 38.05 3.83 2.74
C LYS A 970 38.96 4.17 1.56
N ASP A 971 39.28 3.18 0.74
CA ASP A 971 40.09 3.31 -0.48
C ASP A 971 39.32 3.91 -1.67
N GLY A 972 37.99 4.08 -1.56
CA GLY A 972 37.15 4.65 -2.63
C GLY A 972 36.83 3.69 -3.80
N VAL A 973 37.04 2.38 -3.62
CA VAL A 973 36.66 1.34 -4.60
C VAL A 973 35.13 1.17 -4.63
N PHE A 974 34.53 1.10 -3.45
CA PHE A 974 33.09 1.12 -3.24
C PHE A 974 32.69 2.36 -2.45
N GLU A 975 31.57 2.95 -2.80
CA GLU A 975 30.93 4.00 -2.02
C GLU A 975 29.83 3.38 -1.15
N LYS A 976 29.79 3.77 0.14
CA LYS A 976 28.75 3.36 1.08
C LYS A 976 27.60 4.36 0.97
N ILE A 977 26.47 3.92 0.44
CA ILE A 977 25.27 4.72 0.19
C ILE A 977 24.21 4.39 1.25
N ARG A 978 23.74 5.41 1.98
CA ARG A 978 22.60 5.27 2.90
C ARG A 978 21.28 5.41 2.12
N ILE A 979 20.36 4.49 2.38
CA ILE A 979 18.98 4.46 1.89
C ILE A 979 18.04 4.38 3.09
N PHE A 980 16.87 5.00 2.97
CA PHE A 980 15.77 4.88 3.92
C PHE A 980 14.57 4.22 3.25
N ASP A 981 13.99 3.21 3.91
CA ASP A 981 12.66 2.68 3.57
C ASP A 981 11.61 3.30 4.50
N TYR A 982 10.96 4.36 4.02
CA TYR A 982 9.84 5.02 4.70
C TYR A 982 8.49 4.26 4.56
N GLN A 983 8.47 3.14 3.84
CA GLN A 983 7.32 2.26 3.64
C GLN A 983 7.50 0.91 4.37
N ALA A 984 8.50 0.77 5.24
CA ALA A 984 8.78 -0.49 5.93
C ALA A 984 7.70 -0.86 6.96
N VAL A 985 7.69 -2.13 7.35
CA VAL A 985 6.84 -2.66 8.42
C VAL A 985 7.74 -3.26 9.49
N CYS A 986 7.62 -2.77 10.72
CA CYS A 986 8.32 -3.29 11.88
C CYS A 986 7.32 -3.99 12.80
N PHE A 987 7.81 -5.03 13.47
CA PHE A 987 7.02 -5.83 14.40
C PHE A 987 7.26 -5.35 15.83
N LYS A 988 6.22 -4.82 16.47
CA LYS A 988 6.27 -4.52 17.91
C LYS A 988 5.66 -5.69 18.68
N SER A 989 6.33 -6.14 19.74
CA SER A 989 5.83 -7.18 20.63
C SER A 989 4.64 -6.67 21.43
N SER A 990 3.50 -7.34 21.33
CA SER A 990 2.33 -7.10 22.17
C SER A 990 2.48 -7.87 23.47
N GLN A 991 2.52 -7.18 24.61
CA GLN A 991 2.51 -7.82 25.93
C GLN A 991 1.10 -8.30 26.29
N THR A 992 0.64 -9.35 25.62
CA THR A 992 -0.57 -10.07 26.03
C THR A 992 -0.23 -11.05 27.14
N ASN A 993 -0.51 -10.68 28.39
CA ASN A 993 -0.56 -11.66 29.47
C ASN A 993 -1.62 -12.71 29.13
N ASN A 994 -1.19 -13.95 28.89
CA ASN A 994 -2.08 -15.04 28.52
C ASN A 994 -3.06 -15.37 29.66
N ALA A 995 -4.26 -14.78 29.61
CA ALA A 995 -5.36 -15.10 30.51
C ALA A 995 -5.73 -16.60 30.49
N GLY A 996 -5.39 -17.31 29.40
CA GLY A 996 -5.55 -18.75 29.25
C GLY A 996 -4.73 -19.63 30.22
N ASN A 997 -3.75 -19.08 30.95
CA ASN A 997 -3.04 -19.81 32.00
C ASN A 997 -3.82 -19.89 33.33
N ILE A 998 -4.91 -19.13 33.47
CA ILE A 998 -5.76 -19.19 34.65
C ILE A 998 -6.94 -20.13 34.36
N LEU A 999 -6.70 -21.42 34.61
CA LEU A 999 -7.77 -22.39 34.88
C LEU A 999 -8.40 -22.03 36.24
N LEU A 1000 -9.22 -20.98 36.25
CA LEU A 1000 -10.13 -20.64 37.35
C LEU A 1000 -11.03 -21.86 37.60
N THR A 1001 -10.69 -22.60 38.64
CA THR A 1001 -11.24 -23.93 38.85
C THR A 1001 -12.75 -23.87 39.09
N PRO A 1002 -13.52 -24.92 38.70
CA PRO A 1002 -14.91 -25.07 39.13
C PRO A 1002 -15.07 -25.01 40.66
N TRP A 1003 -13.99 -25.32 41.39
CA TRP A 1003 -13.90 -25.21 42.85
C TRP A 1003 -13.94 -23.76 43.35
N LYS A 1004 -13.27 -22.80 42.69
CA LYS A 1004 -13.34 -21.37 43.09
C LYS A 1004 -14.77 -20.86 42.89
N HIS A 1005 -15.42 -21.17 41.75
CA HIS A 1005 -16.83 -20.82 41.51
C HIS A 1005 -17.80 -21.50 42.50
N LEU A 1006 -17.56 -22.77 42.86
CA LEU A 1006 -18.33 -23.47 43.89
C LEU A 1006 -18.16 -22.78 45.26
N GLN A 1007 -16.95 -22.35 45.59
CA GLN A 1007 -16.65 -21.63 46.83
C GLN A 1007 -17.33 -20.26 46.88
N THR A 1008 -17.34 -19.49 45.79
CA THR A 1008 -18.08 -18.22 45.69
C THR A 1008 -19.60 -18.43 45.77
N ALA A 1009 -20.14 -19.46 45.11
CA ALA A 1009 -21.55 -19.80 45.22
C ALA A 1009 -21.94 -20.24 46.65
N LEU A 1010 -21.05 -20.94 47.35
CA LEU A 1010 -21.25 -21.32 48.74
C LEU A 1010 -21.22 -20.10 49.67
N SER A 1011 -20.27 -19.18 49.50
CA SER A 1011 -20.20 -17.94 50.29
C SER A 1011 -21.42 -17.04 50.05
N TRP A 1012 -21.89 -16.95 48.80
CA TRP A 1012 -23.13 -16.25 48.44
C TRP A 1012 -24.35 -16.86 49.13
N MET A 1013 -24.53 -18.18 49.12
CA MET A 1013 -25.63 -18.84 49.86
C MET A 1013 -25.54 -18.59 51.37
N ILE A 1014 -24.34 -18.62 51.94
CA ILE A 1014 -24.13 -18.38 53.37
C ILE A 1014 -24.48 -16.93 53.73
N GLY A 1015 -24.12 -15.95 52.89
CA GLY A 1015 -24.53 -14.54 53.05
C GLY A 1015 -26.05 -14.38 53.03
N HIS A 1016 -26.75 -14.99 52.07
CA HIS A 1016 -28.23 -14.94 52.01
C HIS A 1016 -28.90 -15.65 53.20
N ALA A 1017 -28.33 -16.76 53.69
CA ALA A 1017 -28.82 -17.43 54.89
C ALA A 1017 -28.63 -16.58 56.15
N ALA A 1018 -27.46 -15.94 56.31
CA ALA A 1018 -27.18 -15.04 57.41
C ALA A 1018 -28.10 -13.80 57.38
N TRP A 1019 -28.31 -13.20 56.21
CA TRP A 1019 -29.24 -12.08 56.03
C TRP A 1019 -30.70 -12.47 56.32
N ALA A 1020 -31.12 -13.66 55.89
CA ALA A 1020 -32.45 -14.19 56.21
C ALA A 1020 -32.62 -14.43 57.72
N TRP A 1021 -31.61 -14.97 58.42
CA TRP A 1021 -31.64 -15.20 59.86
C TRP A 1021 -31.63 -13.89 60.68
N ALA A 1022 -30.87 -12.88 60.25
CA ALA A 1022 -30.93 -11.53 60.79
C ALA A 1022 -32.33 -10.92 60.64
N ARG A 1023 -32.96 -11.08 59.47
CA ARG A 1023 -34.32 -10.60 59.19
C ARG A 1023 -35.41 -11.31 60.02
N THR A 1024 -35.13 -12.52 60.52
CA THR A 1024 -36.00 -13.24 61.48
C THR A 1024 -35.71 -12.95 62.96
N GLY A 1025 -34.73 -12.09 63.27
CA GLY A 1025 -34.45 -11.65 64.65
C GLY A 1025 -33.76 -12.69 65.54
N ILE A 1026 -32.98 -13.62 64.97
CA ILE A 1026 -32.30 -14.70 65.70
C ILE A 1026 -30.84 -14.32 66.07
N LEU A 1027 -30.29 -13.28 65.44
CA LEU A 1027 -28.94 -12.74 65.69
C LEU A 1027 -29.03 -11.20 65.78
N ASP A 1028 -28.28 -10.62 66.71
CA ASP A 1028 -28.21 -9.16 66.87
C ASP A 1028 -27.54 -8.49 65.67
N TYR A 1029 -28.09 -7.32 65.30
CA TYR A 1029 -27.86 -6.61 64.04
C TYR A 1029 -26.38 -6.28 63.75
N GLU A 1030 -25.58 -6.00 64.79
CA GLU A 1030 -24.19 -5.52 64.65
C GLU A 1030 -23.23 -6.53 63.99
N ASN A 1031 -23.56 -7.83 63.95
CA ASN A 1031 -22.74 -8.84 63.29
C ASN A 1031 -23.15 -9.14 61.83
N ALA A 1032 -24.25 -8.54 61.33
CA ALA A 1032 -24.78 -8.84 60.00
C ALA A 1032 -24.11 -8.02 58.87
N GLU A 1033 -23.59 -6.84 59.16
CA GLU A 1033 -22.97 -5.96 58.15
C GLU A 1033 -21.60 -6.48 57.66
N ALA A 1034 -20.91 -7.30 58.47
CA ALA A 1034 -19.60 -7.87 58.14
C ALA A 1034 -19.61 -8.98 57.07
N TYR A 1035 -20.78 -9.53 56.71
CA TYR A 1035 -20.90 -10.64 55.75
C TYR A 1035 -21.59 -10.26 54.42
N ASN A 1036 -22.05 -9.01 54.27
CA ASN A 1036 -22.80 -8.56 53.09
C ASN A 1036 -21.96 -7.72 52.09
N TYR A 1037 -20.65 -7.56 52.33
CA TYR A 1037 -19.70 -7.01 51.37
C TYR A 1037 -18.58 -8.02 51.08
N VAL A 1038 -18.90 -9.06 50.32
CA VAL A 1038 -17.93 -9.61 49.37
C VAL A 1038 -18.11 -8.79 48.09
N SER A 1039 -17.12 -7.98 47.76
CA SER A 1039 -17.12 -7.12 46.57
C SER A 1039 -17.16 -7.96 45.29
N ASP A 1040 -18.01 -7.56 44.34
CA ASP A 1040 -17.90 -7.97 42.92
C ASP A 1040 -16.70 -7.26 42.22
N ASP A 1041 -15.56 -7.18 42.92
CA ASP A 1041 -14.27 -6.72 42.40
C ASP A 1041 -13.33 -7.93 42.20
N GLU A 1042 -13.56 -8.68 41.13
CA GLU A 1042 -12.48 -9.42 40.45
C GLU A 1042 -12.56 -9.16 38.93
N SER A 1043 -12.67 -7.88 38.55
CA SER A 1043 -12.34 -7.40 37.20
C SER A 1043 -11.30 -6.26 37.24
N ALA A 1044 -10.03 -6.65 37.19
CA ALA A 1044 -8.87 -5.85 36.79
C ALA A 1044 -8.46 -4.65 37.70
N VAL A 1045 -7.80 -4.95 38.81
CA VAL A 1045 -6.63 -4.17 39.27
C VAL A 1045 -5.54 -5.15 39.74
N HIS A 1046 -4.43 -5.24 38.99
CA HIS A 1046 -3.13 -5.50 39.62
C HIS A 1046 -2.54 -4.14 39.95
N SER A 1047 -2.19 -3.91 41.22
CA SER A 1047 -1.49 -2.69 41.62
C SER A 1047 -0.02 -2.78 41.21
N ASP A 1048 0.44 -1.80 40.44
CA ASP A 1048 1.86 -1.48 40.33
C ASP A 1048 2.28 -0.76 41.62
N ASP A 1049 2.67 -1.54 42.63
CA ASP A 1049 3.41 -1.01 43.79
C ASP A 1049 4.90 -1.29 43.59
N HIS A 1050 5.62 -0.29 43.08
CA HIS A 1050 7.07 -0.23 43.19
C HIS A 1050 7.46 0.07 44.63
N GLU A 1051 8.04 -0.89 45.36
CA GLU A 1051 9.20 -0.62 46.23
C GLU A 1051 9.94 -1.88 46.73
N SER A 1052 11.23 -1.68 47.03
CA SER A 1052 12.20 -2.59 47.67
C SER A 1052 12.76 -3.80 46.90
N GLU A 1053 14.07 -3.73 46.64
CA GLU A 1053 14.90 -4.88 46.26
C GLU A 1053 15.09 -5.84 47.46
N GLU A 1054 14.42 -6.99 47.49
CA GLU A 1054 14.86 -8.11 48.33
C GLU A 1054 15.17 -9.37 47.49
N LYS A 1055 16.40 -9.87 47.66
CA LYS A 1055 16.93 -11.06 46.98
C LYS A 1055 16.25 -12.32 47.51
N LEU A 1056 15.40 -12.94 46.69
CA LEU A 1056 14.97 -14.32 46.92
C LEU A 1056 16.08 -15.34 46.57
N PRO A 1057 16.15 -16.48 47.27
CA PRO A 1057 17.24 -17.45 47.15
C PRO A 1057 17.16 -18.29 45.86
N PRO A 1058 18.26 -18.90 45.40
CA PRO A 1058 18.27 -19.71 44.19
C PRO A 1058 17.46 -20.99 44.38
N ILE A 1059 16.43 -21.17 43.55
CA ILE A 1059 15.66 -22.42 43.48
C ILE A 1059 16.48 -23.45 42.69
N THR A 1060 17.16 -24.32 43.43
CA THR A 1060 17.66 -25.59 42.90
C THR A 1060 16.59 -26.66 43.11
N ASP A 1061 15.80 -26.95 42.08
CA ASP A 1061 15.71 -28.32 41.54
C ASP A 1061 14.88 -28.35 40.24
N LYS A 1062 15.24 -29.28 39.35
CA LYS A 1062 14.62 -29.43 38.03
C LYS A 1062 13.36 -30.29 38.12
N ASP A 1063 12.21 -29.71 37.82
CA ASP A 1063 10.98 -30.45 37.55
C ASP A 1063 10.73 -30.50 36.04
N ASP A 1064 11.03 -31.65 35.40
CA ASP A 1064 10.97 -31.87 33.94
C ASP A 1064 9.53 -31.85 33.35
N ARG A 1065 8.57 -31.23 34.04
CA ARG A 1065 7.16 -31.09 33.62
C ARG A 1065 6.78 -29.68 33.18
N LEU A 1066 7.65 -28.68 33.37
CA LEU A 1066 7.41 -27.29 32.93
C LEU A 1066 7.93 -27.00 31.51
N ASN A 1067 8.57 -27.96 30.84
CA ASN A 1067 9.00 -27.85 29.44
C ASN A 1067 7.82 -28.01 28.45
N PHE A 1068 6.67 -27.38 28.72
CA PHE A 1068 5.68 -27.05 27.69
C PHE A 1068 6.10 -25.77 26.98
N ASP A 1069 7.15 -25.97 26.17
CA ASP A 1069 7.26 -25.47 24.81
C ASP A 1069 7.31 -23.94 24.58
N GLU A 1070 8.45 -23.35 24.98
CA GLU A 1070 8.94 -22.06 24.44
C GLU A 1070 8.94 -22.05 22.88
N ASN A 1071 9.14 -23.22 22.26
CA ASN A 1071 9.07 -23.44 20.80
C ASN A 1071 7.65 -23.34 20.18
N ILE A 1072 6.57 -23.38 20.99
CA ILE A 1072 5.17 -23.28 20.52
C ILE A 1072 4.57 -21.89 20.81
N LEU A 1073 5.11 -21.18 21.80
CA LEU A 1073 4.69 -19.80 22.10
C LEU A 1073 5.17 -18.87 20.97
N ILE A 1074 4.22 -18.21 20.32
CA ILE A 1074 4.52 -17.07 19.46
C ILE A 1074 4.45 -15.82 20.33
N ASN A 1075 5.55 -15.08 20.42
CA ASN A 1075 5.51 -13.69 20.90
C ASN A 1075 4.60 -12.91 19.95
N ARG A 1076 3.41 -12.53 20.42
CA ARG A 1076 2.43 -11.80 19.63
C ARG A 1076 3.07 -10.53 19.09
N THR A 1077 3.08 -10.38 17.78
CA THR A 1077 3.58 -9.18 17.12
C THR A 1077 2.43 -8.38 16.56
N ARG A 1078 2.67 -7.09 16.37
CA ARG A 1078 1.79 -6.21 15.62
C ARG A 1078 2.59 -5.54 14.50
N PRO A 1079 2.12 -5.59 13.25
CA PRO A 1079 2.73 -4.85 12.16
C PRO A 1079 2.43 -3.37 12.34
N GLU A 1080 3.48 -2.56 12.40
CA GLU A 1080 3.40 -1.11 12.45
C GLU A 1080 4.27 -0.52 11.34
N VAL A 1081 3.86 0.61 10.76
CA VAL A 1081 4.74 1.33 9.83
C VAL A 1081 5.92 1.91 10.59
N CYS A 1082 7.11 1.73 10.04
CA CYS A 1082 8.37 2.24 10.57
C CYS A 1082 9.22 2.79 9.44
N ASP A 1083 10.22 3.60 9.80
CA ASP A 1083 11.30 3.94 8.89
C ASP A 1083 12.45 2.97 9.14
N GLN A 1084 12.97 2.34 8.10
CA GLN A 1084 14.19 1.52 8.19
C GLN A 1084 15.35 2.21 7.47
N GLU A 1085 16.57 2.07 7.98
CA GLU A 1085 17.78 2.46 7.28
C GLU A 1085 18.56 1.24 6.78
N ILE A 1086 19.16 1.41 5.60
CA ILE A 1086 19.90 0.37 4.88
C ILE A 1086 21.17 1.00 4.32
N TYR A 1087 22.31 0.32 4.48
CA TYR A 1087 23.57 0.72 3.86
C TYR A 1087 23.88 -0.18 2.67
N LEU A 1088 23.72 0.36 1.47
CA LEU A 1088 24.04 -0.32 0.21
C LEU A 1088 25.37 0.19 -0.35
N TYR A 1089 25.92 -0.55 -1.30
CA TYR A 1089 27.25 -0.28 -1.84
C TYR A 1089 27.20 -0.19 -3.36
N LEU A 1090 27.99 0.73 -3.91
CA LEU A 1090 28.11 0.95 -5.35
C LEU A 1090 29.58 1.14 -5.72
N ARG A 1091 30.07 0.40 -6.72
CA ARG A 1091 31.43 0.57 -7.24
C ARG A 1091 31.57 1.94 -7.92
N ASN A 1092 32.67 2.64 -7.64
CA ASN A 1092 33.01 3.88 -8.34
C ASN A 1092 33.43 3.59 -9.79
N ALA A 1093 32.78 4.24 -10.77
CA ALA A 1093 33.07 4.05 -12.19
C ALA A 1093 34.44 4.59 -12.63
N SER A 1094 35.02 5.54 -11.89
CA SER A 1094 36.37 6.06 -12.15
C SER A 1094 37.50 5.14 -11.65
N PHE A 1095 37.16 4.00 -11.04
CA PHE A 1095 38.13 3.07 -10.47
C PHE A 1095 38.49 1.92 -11.43
N ASP A 1096 39.71 1.95 -11.97
CA ASP A 1096 40.26 0.89 -12.85
C ASP A 1096 41.09 -0.17 -12.10
N SER A 1097 42.00 0.25 -11.20
CA SER A 1097 42.90 -0.61 -10.41
C SER A 1097 43.63 0.15 -9.30
N TYR A 1098 43.99 -0.53 -8.20
CA TYR A 1098 45.03 -0.07 -7.25
C TYR A 1098 46.32 -0.86 -7.50
N ASP A 1099 47.43 -0.16 -7.70
CA ASP A 1099 48.74 -0.73 -8.03
C ASP A 1099 49.73 -0.48 -6.87
N MET A 1100 49.71 -1.36 -5.86
CA MET A 1100 50.70 -1.48 -4.78
C MET A 1100 50.76 -2.94 -4.29
N ASP A 1101 51.92 -3.38 -3.84
CA ASP A 1101 52.11 -4.73 -3.28
C ASP A 1101 51.39 -4.91 -1.93
N ILE A 1102 51.03 -6.16 -1.63
CA ILE A 1102 50.37 -6.56 -0.37
C ILE A 1102 51.40 -6.64 0.76
N ASP A 1103 51.12 -5.94 1.85
CA ASP A 1103 51.92 -5.91 3.08
C ASP A 1103 50.98 -6.00 4.28
N CYS A 1104 51.17 -6.98 5.17
CA CYS A 1104 50.27 -7.19 6.31
C CYS A 1104 50.22 -5.98 7.28
N GLU A 1105 51.22 -5.10 7.29
CA GLU A 1105 51.17 -3.85 8.09
C GLU A 1105 50.22 -2.79 7.50
N HIS A 1106 49.95 -2.81 6.18
CA HIS A 1106 49.26 -1.70 5.48
C HIS A 1106 48.05 -2.09 4.62
N ARG A 1107 48.08 -3.22 3.88
CA ARG A 1107 46.95 -3.70 3.05
C ARG A 1107 47.00 -5.22 2.82
N TRP A 1108 45.86 -5.88 2.97
CA TRP A 1108 45.72 -7.35 2.93
C TRP A 1108 45.13 -7.89 1.63
N TYR A 1109 44.91 -7.03 0.63
CA TYR A 1109 44.20 -7.38 -0.60
C TYR A 1109 44.68 -6.61 -1.84
N MET A 1110 44.47 -7.21 -3.01
CA MET A 1110 44.59 -6.59 -4.33
C MET A 1110 43.22 -6.56 -5.03
N VAL A 1111 42.99 -5.55 -5.86
CA VAL A 1111 41.73 -5.35 -6.59
C VAL A 1111 41.98 -5.03 -8.06
N GLN A 1112 41.30 -5.74 -8.95
CA GLN A 1112 41.37 -5.53 -10.39
C GLN A 1112 39.99 -5.62 -11.04
N SER A 1113 39.65 -4.64 -11.89
CA SER A 1113 38.44 -4.71 -12.73
C SER A 1113 38.55 -5.80 -13.79
N VAL A 1114 37.47 -6.56 -14.00
CA VAL A 1114 37.39 -7.63 -15.02
C VAL A 1114 36.90 -7.05 -16.34
N ALA A 1115 37.75 -7.09 -17.37
CA ALA A 1115 37.50 -6.48 -18.67
C ALA A 1115 36.19 -6.97 -19.31
N TYR A 1116 35.46 -6.07 -19.99
CA TYR A 1116 34.17 -6.37 -20.64
C TYR A 1116 33.07 -6.88 -19.68
N SER A 1117 33.12 -6.54 -18.39
CA SER A 1117 32.09 -6.93 -17.42
C SER A 1117 31.83 -5.88 -16.33
N ASN A 1118 30.75 -6.06 -15.58
CA ASN A 1118 30.46 -5.37 -14.32
C ASN A 1118 31.36 -5.82 -13.14
N MET A 1119 32.14 -6.90 -13.30
CA MET A 1119 32.74 -7.64 -12.19
C MET A 1119 34.11 -7.10 -11.73
N LEU A 1120 34.45 -7.39 -10.48
CA LEU A 1120 35.66 -7.02 -9.78
C LEU A 1120 36.35 -8.29 -9.25
N LEU A 1121 37.62 -8.48 -9.54
CA LEU A 1121 38.45 -9.54 -8.96
C LEU A 1121 39.16 -9.01 -7.71
N VAL A 1122 38.93 -9.65 -6.57
CA VAL A 1122 39.57 -9.33 -5.29
C VAL A 1122 40.40 -10.54 -4.84
N VAL A 1123 41.67 -10.31 -4.57
CA VAL A 1123 42.62 -11.33 -4.06
C VAL A 1123 43.00 -10.93 -2.64
N VAL A 1124 42.91 -11.86 -1.69
CA VAL A 1124 43.04 -11.63 -0.25
C VAL A 1124 44.10 -12.54 0.36
N ASN A 1125 44.96 -12.00 1.21
CA ASN A 1125 45.85 -12.79 2.06
C ASN A 1125 45.12 -13.21 3.34
N THR A 1126 44.98 -14.51 3.59
CA THR A 1126 44.26 -15.06 4.76
C THR A 1126 45.11 -15.07 6.04
N ASN A 1127 46.43 -14.90 5.94
CA ASN A 1127 47.35 -14.92 7.09
C ASN A 1127 47.49 -13.56 7.80
N CYS A 1128 47.09 -12.45 7.18
CA CYS A 1128 47.03 -11.16 7.87
C CYS A 1128 45.77 -11.16 8.76
N GLY A 1129 45.93 -11.38 10.07
CA GLY A 1129 44.83 -11.69 10.98
C GLY A 1129 43.73 -10.61 11.09
N ASP A 1130 42.49 -11.06 11.27
CA ASP A 1130 41.30 -10.21 11.37
C ASP A 1130 41.43 -9.15 12.49
N THR A 1131 41.64 -7.88 12.12
CA THR A 1131 41.45 -6.77 13.07
C THR A 1131 39.97 -6.63 13.37
N THR A 1132 39.65 -6.61 14.68
CA THR A 1132 38.30 -6.41 15.20
C THR A 1132 37.69 -5.10 14.71
N SER A 1133 36.95 -5.19 13.61
CA SER A 1133 36.22 -4.11 12.97
C SER A 1133 34.81 -4.61 12.65
N PRO A 1134 33.79 -3.73 12.66
CA PRO A 1134 32.40 -4.18 12.63
C PRO A 1134 32.07 -4.87 11.30
N ILE A 1135 31.27 -5.93 11.39
CA ILE A 1135 30.64 -6.57 10.23
C ILE A 1135 29.82 -5.51 9.49
N LEU A 1136 30.00 -5.40 8.18
CA LEU A 1136 29.24 -4.49 7.35
C LEU A 1136 28.06 -5.26 6.75
N SER A 1137 26.90 -5.17 7.40
CA SER A 1137 25.69 -5.82 6.89
C SER A 1137 24.88 -4.92 5.97
N VAL A 1138 24.07 -5.57 5.13
CA VAL A 1138 23.08 -4.97 4.21
C VAL A 1138 21.64 -5.18 4.73
N LYS A 1139 21.49 -5.74 5.94
CA LYS A 1139 20.17 -5.92 6.57
C LYS A 1139 19.58 -4.56 6.99
N PRO A 1140 18.25 -4.38 6.87
CA PRO A 1140 17.58 -3.16 7.32
C PRO A 1140 17.53 -3.09 8.85
N GLU A 1141 17.79 -1.90 9.39
CA GLU A 1141 17.70 -1.58 10.82
C GLU A 1141 16.59 -0.54 11.06
N GLU A 1142 15.85 -0.63 12.17
CA GLU A 1142 14.77 0.34 12.49
C GLU A 1142 15.36 1.67 12.96
N VAL A 1143 14.91 2.79 12.35
CA VAL A 1143 15.30 4.14 12.77
C VAL A 1143 14.55 4.51 14.06
N ILE A 1144 15.28 4.55 15.18
CA ILE A 1144 14.73 4.95 16.48
C ILE A 1144 14.86 6.47 16.64
N TYR A 1145 13.72 7.15 16.81
CA TYR A 1145 13.65 8.57 17.15
C TYR A 1145 13.64 8.73 18.68
N GLU A 1146 14.69 9.35 19.25
CA GLU A 1146 14.99 9.30 20.70
C GLU A 1146 13.82 9.66 21.63
N ASN A 1147 13.03 10.68 21.29
CA ASN A 1147 11.97 11.23 22.17
C ASN A 1147 10.57 11.25 21.54
N ASN A 1148 10.41 10.84 20.28
CA ASN A 1148 9.17 11.04 19.50
C ASN A 1148 8.73 9.73 18.83
N THR A 1149 7.42 9.49 18.73
CA THR A 1149 6.93 8.44 17.82
C THR A 1149 7.08 8.88 16.36
N LEU A 1150 7.12 7.94 15.43
CA LEU A 1150 7.16 8.23 13.98
C LEU A 1150 6.05 9.21 13.56
N VAL A 1151 4.86 9.07 14.15
CA VAL A 1151 3.69 9.91 13.87
C VAL A 1151 3.94 11.36 14.32
N CYS A 1152 4.53 11.56 15.50
CA CYS A 1152 4.98 12.87 15.96
C CYS A 1152 6.03 13.48 15.01
N GLN A 1153 7.00 12.69 14.55
CA GLN A 1153 8.02 13.16 13.61
C GLN A 1153 7.41 13.58 12.26
N LYS A 1154 6.42 12.84 11.74
CA LYS A 1154 5.64 13.25 10.55
C LYS A 1154 4.88 14.56 10.79
N ALA A 1155 4.25 14.74 11.96
CA ALA A 1155 3.53 15.96 12.30
C ALA A 1155 4.46 17.20 12.35
N LEU A 1156 5.63 17.07 12.99
CA LEU A 1156 6.62 18.15 13.12
C LEU A 1156 7.25 18.58 11.78
N THR A 1157 7.46 17.64 10.84
CA THR A 1157 8.06 17.97 9.52
C THR A 1157 7.14 18.73 8.56
N GLY A 1158 5.84 18.80 8.83
CA GLY A 1158 4.95 19.88 8.35
C GLY A 1158 4.96 20.17 6.84
N LEU A 1159 4.86 19.15 5.97
CA LEU A 1159 4.89 19.36 4.52
C LEU A 1159 3.70 20.21 4.02
N LYS A 1160 3.96 21.15 3.09
CA LYS A 1160 2.94 22.06 2.55
C LYS A 1160 1.88 21.30 1.73
N ARG A 1161 0.63 21.74 1.81
CA ARG A 1161 -0.51 21.16 1.08
C ARG A 1161 -1.35 22.23 0.37
N LYS A 1162 -2.03 21.87 -0.72
CA LYS A 1162 -3.01 22.72 -1.40
C LYS A 1162 -4.41 22.36 -0.90
N ARG A 1163 -5.07 23.30 -0.21
CA ARG A 1163 -6.44 23.12 0.30
C ARG A 1163 -7.45 22.95 -0.86
N PRO A 1164 -8.58 22.24 -0.65
CA PRO A 1164 -9.70 22.23 -1.59
C PRO A 1164 -10.17 23.65 -1.95
N GLN A 1165 -10.63 23.84 -3.18
CA GLN A 1165 -11.05 25.17 -3.67
C GLN A 1165 -12.43 25.60 -3.16
N SER A 1166 -13.35 24.65 -2.96
CA SER A 1166 -14.68 24.88 -2.43
C SER A 1166 -14.74 24.62 -0.92
N CYS A 1167 -15.42 25.53 -0.21
CA CYS A 1167 -15.78 25.40 1.19
C CYS A 1167 -17.11 26.14 1.40
N ILE A 1168 -18.13 25.45 1.91
CA ILE A 1168 -19.44 26.04 2.20
C ILE A 1168 -19.74 25.83 3.70
N ARG A 1169 -19.48 26.87 4.50
CA ARG A 1169 -19.50 26.85 5.97
C ARG A 1169 -20.85 27.25 6.60
N SER A 1170 -21.44 28.33 6.08
CA SER A 1170 -22.68 28.90 6.59
C SER A 1170 -23.54 29.44 5.45
N ASN A 1171 -24.86 29.47 5.69
CA ASN A 1171 -25.84 29.99 4.75
C ASN A 1171 -26.84 30.84 5.55
N PRO A 1172 -27.18 32.09 5.14
CA PRO A 1172 -28.12 32.93 5.88
C PRO A 1172 -29.49 32.29 6.15
N ARG A 1173 -29.93 31.34 5.30
CA ARG A 1173 -31.21 30.62 5.48
C ARG A 1173 -31.15 29.51 6.54
N GLU A 1174 -29.98 29.21 7.09
CA GLU A 1174 -29.83 28.20 8.15
C GLU A 1174 -30.47 28.65 9.47
N SER A 1175 -30.59 29.96 9.72
CA SER A 1175 -31.25 30.52 10.91
C SER A 1175 -32.75 30.21 11.00
N ASP A 1176 -33.38 29.88 9.87
CA ASP A 1176 -34.82 29.64 9.79
C ASP A 1176 -35.21 28.21 10.21
N ILE A 1177 -34.22 27.31 10.38
CA ILE A 1177 -34.38 25.91 10.77
C ILE A 1177 -34.47 25.81 12.31
N LYS A 1178 -35.66 26.00 12.88
CA LYS A 1178 -35.86 26.06 14.34
C LYS A 1178 -36.04 24.71 15.04
N ASP A 1179 -36.58 23.70 14.35
CA ASP A 1179 -37.14 22.49 14.98
C ASP A 1179 -36.31 21.21 14.75
N GLN A 1180 -35.03 21.31 14.36
CA GLN A 1180 -34.18 20.15 14.01
C GLN A 1180 -32.95 19.93 14.91
N CYS A 1181 -33.04 20.29 16.18
CA CYS A 1181 -32.11 19.83 17.20
C CYS A 1181 -32.62 18.52 17.82
N GLY A 1182 -31.74 17.57 18.14
CA GLY A 1182 -32.10 16.22 18.58
C GLY A 1182 -33.17 16.18 19.67
N LEU A 1183 -34.22 15.37 19.47
CA LEU A 1183 -35.34 15.26 20.41
C LEU A 1183 -34.98 14.33 21.57
N ALA A 1184 -34.89 14.89 22.78
CA ALA A 1184 -34.98 14.09 23.99
C ALA A 1184 -36.34 13.39 24.06
N THR A 1185 -36.35 12.10 24.41
CA THR A 1185 -37.56 11.31 24.66
C THR A 1185 -38.22 11.72 25.98
N SER A 1186 -38.76 12.93 26.03
CA SER A 1186 -39.66 13.31 27.12
C SER A 1186 -40.85 12.34 27.13
N ALA A 1187 -40.94 11.53 28.18
CA ALA A 1187 -42.08 10.66 28.39
C ALA A 1187 -43.31 11.56 28.61
N LYS A 1188 -44.08 11.81 27.54
CA LYS A 1188 -45.37 12.49 27.66
C LYS A 1188 -46.27 11.61 28.52
N THR A 1189 -46.43 12.01 29.78
CA THR A 1189 -47.37 11.39 30.71
C THR A 1189 -48.74 11.37 30.06
N ASN A 1190 -49.17 10.21 29.60
CA ASN A 1190 -50.44 10.08 28.92
C ASN A 1190 -51.54 10.39 29.93
N LEU A 1191 -52.13 11.59 29.81
CA LEU A 1191 -53.14 12.09 30.74
C LEU A 1191 -54.29 11.10 30.90
N PHE A 1192 -54.63 10.36 29.84
CA PHE A 1192 -55.66 9.34 29.85
C PHE A 1192 -55.29 8.15 30.75
N LEU A 1193 -54.03 7.72 30.73
CA LEU A 1193 -53.49 6.61 31.52
C LEU A 1193 -53.33 7.01 33.00
N LEU A 1194 -52.94 8.26 33.25
CA LEU A 1194 -52.85 8.84 34.59
C LEU A 1194 -54.25 9.07 35.21
N MET A 1195 -55.24 9.46 34.41
CA MET A 1195 -56.65 9.49 34.79
C MET A 1195 -57.21 8.07 35.04
N LEU A 1196 -56.83 7.08 34.23
CA LEU A 1196 -57.20 5.67 34.44
C LEU A 1196 -56.66 5.14 35.78
N LEU A 1197 -55.40 5.43 36.10
CA LEU A 1197 -54.80 5.09 37.39
C LEU A 1197 -55.50 5.80 38.56
N LEU A 1198 -55.83 7.09 38.42
CA LEU A 1198 -56.63 7.83 39.42
C LEU A 1198 -58.03 7.22 39.60
N ILE A 1199 -58.69 6.79 38.53
CA ILE A 1199 -59.99 6.11 38.57
C ILE A 1199 -59.87 4.74 39.25
N CYS A 1200 -58.81 3.96 38.99
CA CYS A 1200 -58.55 2.70 39.69
C CYS A 1200 -58.31 2.90 41.19
N VAL A 1201 -57.49 3.90 41.58
CA VAL A 1201 -57.23 4.23 43.00
C VAL A 1201 -58.47 4.78 43.71
N LEU A 1202 -59.36 5.46 43.00
CA LEU A 1202 -60.67 5.88 43.53
C LEU A 1202 -61.66 4.70 43.62
N ALA A 1203 -61.59 3.72 42.70
CA ALA A 1203 -62.40 2.51 42.76
C ALA A 1203 -62.01 1.61 43.94
N GLU A 1204 -60.71 1.42 44.21
CA GLU A 1204 -60.22 0.65 45.37
C GLU A 1204 -60.55 1.31 46.72
N LYS A 1205 -60.76 2.63 46.77
CA LYS A 1205 -61.20 3.31 48.01
C LYS A 1205 -62.71 3.20 48.27
N ASN A 1206 -63.53 2.87 47.28
CA ASN A 1206 -64.98 2.72 47.45
C ASN A 1206 -65.41 1.31 47.86
N THR A 1207 -64.53 0.30 47.81
CA THR A 1207 -64.83 -1.08 48.25
C THR A 1207 -64.63 -1.33 49.75
N PHE A 1208 -64.26 -0.31 50.53
CA PHE A 1208 -63.96 -0.43 51.97
C PHE A 1208 -64.94 0.29 52.91
N LEU A 1209 -66.05 0.87 52.41
CA LEU A 1209 -66.94 1.72 53.23
C LEU A 1209 -68.47 1.50 53.08
N LEU A 1210 -68.91 0.60 52.20
CA LEU A 1210 -70.20 -0.10 52.23
C LEU A 1210 -69.92 -1.53 51.73
N GLY A 1211 -70.56 -2.60 52.19
CA GLY A 1211 -71.80 -2.74 52.95
C GLY A 1211 -72.43 -4.06 52.52
#